data_AF-A0A8R1HKE9-F1
#
_entry.id   AF-A0A8R1HKE9-F1
#
_cell.length_a   1.000
_cell.length_b   1.000
_cell.length_c   1.000
_cell.angle_alpha   90.00
_cell.angle_beta   90.00
_cell.angle_gamma   90.00
#
_symmetry.space_group_name_H-M   'P 1'
#
loop_
_entity.id
_entity.type
_entity.pdbx_description
1 polymer ?
#
loop_
_entity_poly.entity_id
_entity_poly.type
_entity_poly.pdbx_seq_one_letter_code
_entity_poly.pdbx_strand_id
1 'polypeptide(L)'
;MEGARHVEIQIVGDQHGEVLALSSRDCTIQRRCQKVIEEAPATIVPKKILRKMEKDAINFARFVDYYSAGTVELLFIPATAEYYFLELNPRLQVEHPCTEAVCDVNVPALQFQIAMGLKLAQIPDICRYKAMKSSGNDGKIHSIAARVTCEDPADRFLPSTGHVKSLKFGSTSKAWAYFSVCDGSTVHEFADSQIGHVFARGRDRPEAIANLKHALQNLKIDATFPTQSHYLIDLLSLEKFKNNAYDTQWLDQRIANRDGQKSTIPIDHLIAISAAAIGNLKIRRIFENYETLLKSGKIVLPVELSRTTDVDLQLENVKYSLKVFEETTSKYQIRLGAQQTTVEILKIGKDGRQKIAVHQGKSTEFQLEETEDFYAIKFAENKLKFAKTDSDDASVLRSPYTGKFLEYKVSLGEFVQVGQTYAQIESMKMVFDVVVKVAPGRLVPISKEGDLICPGSVLSRLEIDKEVKEQLKTSEKFDGRMDGWRVEEKSAIEKAKLILEGRGCMDYPLDELIPLLFTDHPQEHQILQLLDHFIDTERHFDPHDGFDESVQRLQTFLTHSEQIVDRIHSNTHVKTKSALISRILDQFLQYFPNSEEFPSILHRLFIELKQTSTRISHQAAEILFEIAENCKFSKEKSRITVKNLNFAASAMQFSKKAKRTVIEEIDMALLSFACYSGAEPAVKFVANRVEIETIDGDFEVLEAREAILKRTERLVEAEVKEINRSILRIFAEFFAGSENNTIKFSRPWKTCSLPSALL
;
A
#
# COMPACT_ATOMS: atom_id res chain seq x y z
N MET A 1 -12.81 -16.90 -42.51
CA MET A 1 -14.23 -17.19 -42.78
C MET A 1 -15.04 -16.58 -41.66
N GLU A 2 -16.09 -15.83 -41.96
CA GLU A 2 -16.98 -15.25 -40.95
C GLU A 2 -17.94 -16.31 -40.38
N GLY A 3 -18.36 -16.16 -39.12
CA GLY A 3 -19.31 -17.08 -38.46
C GLY A 3 -18.83 -18.53 -38.29
N ALA A 4 -17.55 -18.82 -38.54
CA ALA A 4 -17.02 -20.16 -38.51
C ALA A 4 -16.74 -20.67 -37.09
N ARG A 5 -17.07 -21.94 -36.86
CA ARG A 5 -16.73 -22.75 -35.68
C ARG A 5 -15.46 -23.56 -35.97
N HIS A 6 -14.58 -23.67 -35.00
CA HIS A 6 -13.43 -24.57 -35.06
C HIS A 6 -13.84 -25.92 -34.45
N VAL A 7 -13.94 -26.96 -35.29
CA VAL A 7 -14.40 -28.29 -34.92
C VAL A 7 -13.32 -29.31 -35.25
N GLU A 8 -13.11 -30.26 -34.34
CA GLU A 8 -12.06 -31.25 -34.43
C GLU A 8 -12.65 -32.66 -34.41
N ILE A 9 -12.01 -33.60 -35.11
CA ILE A 9 -12.27 -35.03 -35.00
C ILE A 9 -11.03 -35.73 -34.43
N GLN A 10 -11.17 -36.35 -33.26
CA GLN A 10 -10.13 -37.22 -32.70
C GLN A 10 -10.10 -38.52 -33.48
N ILE A 11 -9.02 -38.73 -34.24
CA ILE A 11 -8.74 -39.99 -34.94
C ILE A 11 -7.68 -40.80 -34.18
N VAL A 12 -7.74 -42.12 -34.37
CA VAL A 12 -6.69 -43.05 -33.96
C VAL A 12 -6.57 -44.14 -35.03
N GLY A 13 -5.35 -44.41 -35.50
CA GLY A 13 -5.06 -45.51 -36.44
C GLY A 13 -4.07 -46.53 -35.86
N ASP A 14 -4.15 -47.79 -36.29
CA ASP A 14 -3.13 -48.80 -36.03
C ASP A 14 -2.19 -49.03 -37.22
N GLN A 15 -1.10 -49.77 -36.98
CA GLN A 15 -0.11 -50.15 -38.00
C GLN A 15 -0.65 -51.18 -39.02
N HIS A 16 -1.94 -51.54 -38.96
CA HIS A 16 -2.59 -52.53 -39.82
C HIS A 16 -3.66 -51.90 -40.73
N GLY A 17 -3.71 -50.56 -40.80
CA GLY A 17 -4.60 -49.78 -41.67
C GLY A 17 -6.01 -49.55 -41.12
N GLU A 18 -6.31 -49.98 -39.90
CA GLU A 18 -7.61 -49.71 -39.27
C GLU A 18 -7.57 -48.34 -38.56
N VAL A 19 -8.54 -47.48 -38.88
CA VAL A 19 -8.65 -46.13 -38.33
C VAL A 19 -10.05 -45.89 -37.78
N LEU A 20 -10.12 -45.26 -36.61
CA LEU A 20 -11.34 -44.97 -35.86
C LEU A 20 -11.41 -43.50 -35.46
N ALA A 21 -12.60 -42.89 -35.57
CA ALA A 21 -12.92 -41.62 -34.92
C ALA A 21 -13.54 -41.88 -33.54
N LEU A 22 -12.97 -41.30 -32.48
CA LEU A 22 -13.43 -41.48 -31.10
C LEU A 22 -14.56 -40.50 -30.74
N SER A 23 -14.33 -39.21 -30.92
CA SER A 23 -15.32 -38.15 -30.73
C SER A 23 -14.90 -36.90 -31.49
N SER A 24 -15.76 -35.88 -31.41
CA SER A 24 -15.44 -34.52 -31.84
C SER A 24 -15.12 -33.61 -30.67
N ARG A 25 -14.45 -32.49 -30.95
CA ARG A 25 -14.34 -31.34 -30.04
C ARG A 25 -14.81 -30.07 -30.74
N ASP A 26 -15.34 -29.13 -29.98
CA ASP A 26 -15.52 -27.74 -30.37
C ASP A 26 -14.49 -26.91 -29.62
N CYS A 27 -13.59 -26.27 -30.36
CA CYS A 27 -12.50 -25.44 -29.83
C CYS A 27 -12.58 -24.03 -30.41
N THR A 28 -13.80 -23.57 -30.73
CA THR A 28 -14.07 -22.26 -31.34
C THR A 28 -13.66 -21.08 -30.45
N ILE A 29 -13.65 -21.26 -29.12
CA ILE A 29 -13.27 -20.19 -28.19
C ILE A 29 -11.75 -20.05 -28.17
N GLN A 30 -11.26 -19.15 -29.02
CA GLN A 30 -9.84 -18.87 -29.22
C GLN A 30 -9.55 -17.38 -29.07
N ARG A 31 -8.32 -17.03 -28.68
CA ARG A 31 -7.81 -15.66 -28.63
C ARG A 31 -6.47 -15.61 -29.36
N ARG A 32 -6.36 -14.84 -30.45
CA ARG A 32 -5.17 -14.83 -31.33
C ARG A 32 -4.74 -16.25 -31.71
N CYS A 33 -5.69 -17.08 -32.14
CA CYS A 33 -5.52 -18.51 -32.45
C CYS A 33 -5.12 -19.44 -31.29
N GLN A 34 -4.95 -18.94 -30.06
CA GLN A 34 -4.75 -19.79 -28.88
C GLN A 34 -6.10 -20.30 -28.35
N LYS A 35 -6.28 -21.61 -28.25
CA LYS A 35 -7.49 -22.24 -27.67
C LYS A 35 -7.60 -21.89 -26.17
N VAL A 36 -8.80 -21.58 -25.69
CA VAL A 36 -9.04 -21.13 -24.29
C VAL A 36 -10.08 -21.99 -23.57
N ILE A 37 -11.19 -22.30 -24.24
CA ILE A 37 -12.22 -23.24 -23.79
C ILE A 37 -12.39 -24.31 -24.85
N GLU A 38 -12.38 -25.58 -24.44
CA GLU A 38 -12.58 -26.73 -25.31
C GLU A 38 -13.78 -27.56 -24.83
N GLU A 39 -14.62 -28.03 -25.75
CA GLU A 39 -15.82 -28.82 -25.44
C GLU A 39 -15.87 -30.14 -26.22
N ALA A 40 -16.40 -31.20 -25.63
CA ALA A 40 -16.64 -32.48 -26.29
C ALA A 40 -17.99 -33.07 -25.86
N PRO A 41 -18.83 -33.60 -26.78
CA PRO A 41 -18.70 -33.54 -28.25
C PRO A 41 -19.03 -32.15 -28.82
N ALA A 42 -18.79 -31.95 -30.12
CA ALA A 42 -19.13 -30.72 -30.84
C ALA A 42 -20.65 -30.56 -31.05
N THR A 43 -21.35 -30.03 -30.03
CA THR A 43 -22.82 -29.95 -29.97
C THR A 43 -23.47 -29.03 -31.02
N ILE A 44 -22.72 -28.08 -31.59
CA ILE A 44 -23.23 -27.16 -32.63
C ILE A 44 -23.44 -27.85 -33.99
N VAL A 45 -22.76 -28.98 -34.24
CA VAL A 45 -22.80 -29.67 -35.53
C VAL A 45 -23.97 -30.66 -35.57
N PRO A 46 -24.88 -30.58 -36.56
CA PRO A 46 -25.95 -31.56 -36.72
C PRO A 46 -25.40 -32.98 -36.91
N LYS A 47 -25.95 -33.97 -36.18
CA LYS A 47 -25.45 -35.37 -36.15
C LYS A 47 -25.19 -36.00 -37.52
N LYS A 48 -25.97 -35.65 -38.56
CA LYS A 48 -25.78 -36.13 -39.95
C LYS A 48 -24.47 -35.60 -40.56
N ILE A 49 -24.15 -34.33 -40.32
CA ILE A 49 -22.92 -33.68 -40.80
C ILE A 49 -21.73 -34.16 -39.99
N LEU A 50 -21.87 -34.28 -38.66
CA LEU A 50 -20.81 -34.78 -37.79
C LEU A 50 -20.36 -36.20 -38.19
N ARG A 51 -21.30 -37.11 -38.50
CA ARG A 51 -20.98 -38.44 -39.05
C ARG A 51 -20.27 -38.39 -40.41
N LYS A 52 -20.52 -37.35 -41.22
CA LYS A 52 -19.80 -37.14 -42.49
C LYS A 52 -18.37 -36.66 -42.21
N MET A 53 -18.19 -35.70 -41.30
CA MET A 53 -16.87 -35.26 -40.82
C MET A 53 -16.05 -36.44 -40.24
N GLU A 54 -16.63 -37.27 -39.38
CA GLU A 54 -16.00 -38.48 -38.85
C GLU A 54 -15.54 -39.42 -39.98
N LYS A 55 -16.40 -39.67 -40.98
CA LYS A 55 -16.08 -40.55 -42.11
C LYS A 55 -14.97 -39.96 -42.98
N ASP A 56 -15.04 -38.67 -43.30
CA ASP A 56 -14.06 -38.01 -44.17
C ASP A 56 -12.69 -37.91 -43.47
N ALA A 57 -12.66 -37.66 -42.15
CA ALA A 57 -11.44 -37.72 -41.34
C ALA A 57 -10.82 -39.13 -41.30
N ILE A 58 -11.64 -40.19 -41.13
CA ILE A 58 -11.17 -41.58 -41.21
C ILE A 58 -10.60 -41.92 -42.60
N ASN A 59 -11.27 -41.48 -43.67
CA ASN A 59 -10.81 -41.71 -45.04
C ASN A 59 -9.48 -41.01 -45.31
N PHE A 60 -9.34 -39.76 -44.87
CA PHE A 60 -8.10 -38.98 -45.04
C PHE A 60 -6.93 -39.62 -44.26
N ALA A 61 -7.17 -40.01 -43.01
CA ALA A 61 -6.18 -40.69 -42.19
C ALA A 61 -5.75 -42.06 -42.76
N ARG A 62 -6.68 -42.85 -43.29
CA ARG A 62 -6.36 -44.10 -44.01
C ARG A 62 -5.57 -43.85 -45.30
N PHE A 63 -5.87 -42.77 -46.04
CA PHE A 63 -5.19 -42.45 -47.29
C PHE A 63 -3.70 -42.10 -47.09
N VAL A 64 -3.33 -41.59 -45.91
CA VAL A 64 -1.93 -41.26 -45.56
C VAL A 64 -1.27 -42.30 -44.64
N ASP A 65 -1.87 -43.50 -44.53
CA ASP A 65 -1.42 -44.59 -43.65
C ASP A 65 -1.15 -44.16 -42.19
N TYR A 66 -2.01 -43.28 -41.66
CA TYR A 66 -1.83 -42.68 -40.34
C TYR A 66 -2.03 -43.71 -39.22
N TYR A 67 -1.05 -43.79 -38.31
CA TYR A 67 -1.12 -44.58 -37.07
C TYR A 67 -0.86 -43.70 -35.83
N SER A 68 -1.18 -44.23 -34.64
CA SER A 68 -1.26 -43.47 -33.38
C SER A 68 -2.46 -42.52 -33.34
N ALA A 69 -2.54 -41.69 -32.30
CA ALA A 69 -3.57 -40.65 -32.16
C ALA A 69 -3.23 -39.41 -32.99
N GLY A 70 -4.24 -38.76 -33.57
CA GLY A 70 -4.12 -37.51 -34.30
C GLY A 70 -5.43 -36.74 -34.29
N THR A 71 -5.42 -35.48 -34.74
CA THR A 71 -6.64 -34.68 -34.84
C THR A 71 -6.79 -34.11 -36.23
N VAL A 72 -7.97 -34.27 -36.83
CA VAL A 72 -8.35 -33.54 -38.05
C VAL A 72 -9.11 -32.30 -37.63
N GLU A 73 -8.58 -31.11 -37.95
CA GLU A 73 -9.18 -29.81 -37.65
C GLU A 73 -9.99 -29.31 -38.86
N LEU A 74 -11.18 -28.79 -38.58
CA LEU A 74 -12.18 -28.38 -39.57
C LEU A 74 -12.77 -27.02 -39.20
N LEU A 75 -13.06 -26.19 -40.20
CA LEU A 75 -13.90 -24.99 -40.05
C LEU A 75 -15.32 -25.33 -40.48
N PHE A 76 -16.28 -25.25 -39.55
CA PHE A 76 -17.71 -25.48 -39.81
C PHE A 76 -18.48 -24.16 -39.83
N ILE A 77 -19.35 -23.95 -40.83
CA ILE A 77 -20.17 -22.75 -40.96
C ILE A 77 -21.64 -23.13 -40.65
N PRO A 78 -22.19 -22.76 -39.47
CA PRO A 78 -23.55 -23.17 -39.10
C PRO A 78 -24.65 -22.68 -40.06
N ALA A 79 -24.43 -21.53 -40.71
CA ALA A 79 -25.41 -20.91 -41.61
C ALA A 79 -25.60 -21.66 -42.93
N THR A 80 -24.53 -22.19 -43.54
CA THR A 80 -24.60 -23.02 -44.76
C THR A 80 -24.59 -24.52 -44.46
N ALA A 81 -24.28 -24.89 -43.22
CA ALA A 81 -24.05 -26.26 -42.77
C ALA A 81 -22.90 -26.99 -43.50
N GLU A 82 -21.97 -26.22 -44.05
CA GLU A 82 -20.76 -26.70 -44.73
C GLU A 82 -19.57 -26.79 -43.76
N TYR A 83 -18.57 -27.57 -44.15
CA TYR A 83 -17.28 -27.59 -43.46
C TYR A 83 -16.11 -27.75 -44.42
N TYR A 84 -14.97 -27.21 -43.99
CA TYR A 84 -13.75 -27.09 -44.76
C TYR A 84 -12.59 -27.67 -43.94
N PHE A 85 -11.71 -28.44 -44.57
CA PHE A 85 -10.51 -28.96 -43.93
C PHE A 85 -9.52 -27.83 -43.62
N LEU A 86 -8.94 -27.84 -42.42
CA LEU A 86 -7.89 -26.91 -42.01
C LEU A 86 -6.53 -27.63 -42.03
N GLU A 87 -6.35 -28.59 -41.12
CA GLU A 87 -5.13 -29.39 -41.03
C GLU A 87 -5.36 -30.75 -40.36
N LEU A 88 -4.35 -31.63 -40.39
CA LEU A 88 -4.25 -32.78 -39.51
C LEU A 88 -3.05 -32.57 -38.60
N ASN A 89 -3.29 -32.47 -37.30
CA ASN A 89 -2.26 -32.40 -36.27
C ASN A 89 -1.74 -33.81 -35.97
N PRO A 90 -0.48 -34.16 -36.33
CA PRO A 90 0.04 -35.53 -36.26
C PRO A 90 0.57 -35.87 -34.85
N ARG A 91 -0.19 -35.50 -33.82
CA ARG A 91 0.21 -35.55 -32.41
C ARG A 91 -1.02 -35.61 -31.51
N LEU A 92 -0.80 -36.01 -30.25
CA LEU A 92 -1.78 -35.82 -29.20
C LEU A 92 -1.90 -34.31 -28.88
N GLN A 93 -3.12 -33.84 -28.68
CA GLN A 93 -3.42 -32.46 -28.29
C GLN A 93 -3.64 -32.34 -26.78
N VAL A 94 -3.45 -31.15 -26.21
CA VAL A 94 -3.46 -30.91 -24.75
C VAL A 94 -4.87 -31.17 -24.18
N GLU A 95 -5.88 -30.81 -24.97
CA GLU A 95 -7.33 -30.96 -24.76
C GLU A 95 -7.87 -32.39 -24.96
N HIS A 96 -7.01 -33.41 -25.21
CA HIS A 96 -7.46 -34.80 -25.36
C HIS A 96 -8.30 -35.37 -24.19
N PRO A 97 -8.15 -34.96 -22.90
CA PRO A 97 -8.95 -35.52 -21.82
C PRO A 97 -10.45 -35.18 -21.93
N CYS A 98 -10.83 -34.16 -22.70
CA CYS A 98 -12.24 -33.94 -23.07
C CYS A 98 -12.81 -35.10 -23.88
N THR A 99 -12.02 -35.66 -24.81
CA THR A 99 -12.40 -36.84 -25.58
C THR A 99 -12.38 -38.11 -24.71
N GLU A 100 -11.37 -38.28 -23.85
CA GLU A 100 -11.32 -39.41 -22.91
C GLU A 100 -12.56 -39.45 -22.01
N ALA A 101 -12.96 -38.30 -21.47
CA ALA A 101 -14.09 -38.16 -20.55
C ALA A 101 -15.46 -38.50 -21.15
N VAL A 102 -15.61 -38.43 -22.49
CA VAL A 102 -16.85 -38.80 -23.20
C VAL A 102 -16.78 -40.17 -23.87
N CYS A 103 -15.58 -40.73 -24.08
CA CYS A 103 -15.37 -42.02 -24.75
C CYS A 103 -15.04 -43.19 -23.80
N ASP A 104 -14.58 -42.93 -22.58
CA ASP A 104 -14.00 -43.93 -21.65
C ASP A 104 -12.80 -44.70 -22.25
N VAL A 105 -11.92 -43.95 -22.93
CA VAL A 105 -10.71 -44.46 -23.61
C VAL A 105 -9.50 -43.67 -23.13
N ASN A 106 -8.46 -44.35 -22.64
CA ASN A 106 -7.18 -43.73 -22.33
C ASN A 106 -6.33 -43.61 -23.60
N VAL A 107 -6.24 -42.40 -24.16
CA VAL A 107 -5.58 -42.15 -25.46
C VAL A 107 -4.05 -42.31 -25.36
N PRO A 108 -3.34 -41.83 -24.33
CA PRO A 108 -1.90 -42.12 -24.17
C PRO A 108 -1.59 -43.63 -24.11
N ALA A 109 -2.35 -44.41 -23.34
CA ALA A 109 -2.16 -45.86 -23.25
C ALA A 109 -2.52 -46.58 -24.56
N LEU A 110 -3.50 -46.06 -25.31
CA LEU A 110 -3.85 -46.51 -26.64
C LEU A 110 -2.72 -46.25 -27.65
N GLN A 111 -2.10 -45.07 -27.63
CA GLN A 111 -0.91 -44.77 -28.45
C GLN A 111 0.25 -45.73 -28.16
N PHE A 112 0.51 -46.02 -26.87
CA PHE A 112 1.55 -46.97 -26.48
C PHE A 112 1.26 -48.40 -26.99
N GLN A 113 0.03 -48.88 -26.85
CA GLN A 113 -0.38 -50.19 -27.35
C GLN A 113 -0.28 -50.30 -28.89
N ILE A 114 -0.67 -49.25 -29.61
CA ILE A 114 -0.52 -49.18 -31.08
C ILE A 114 0.97 -49.20 -31.47
N ALA A 115 1.83 -48.49 -30.74
CA ALA A 115 3.28 -48.50 -30.98
C ALA A 115 3.92 -49.88 -30.72
N MET A 116 3.31 -50.72 -29.87
CA MET A 116 3.67 -52.14 -29.70
C MET A 116 3.14 -53.04 -30.84
N GLY A 117 2.44 -52.50 -31.84
CA GLY A 117 1.90 -53.25 -32.97
C GLY A 117 0.55 -53.93 -32.73
N LEU A 118 -0.14 -53.63 -31.62
CA LEU A 118 -1.49 -54.15 -31.36
C LEU A 118 -2.50 -53.56 -32.34
N LYS A 119 -3.45 -54.39 -32.81
CA LYS A 119 -4.59 -53.95 -33.61
C LYS A 119 -5.61 -53.23 -32.73
N LEU A 120 -6.31 -52.23 -33.26
CA LEU A 120 -7.38 -51.53 -32.54
C LEU A 120 -8.46 -52.49 -32.00
N ALA A 121 -8.73 -53.58 -32.71
CA ALA A 121 -9.68 -54.62 -32.29
C ALA A 121 -9.21 -55.51 -31.11
N GLN A 122 -7.94 -55.42 -30.70
CA GLN A 122 -7.38 -56.15 -29.56
C GLN A 122 -7.30 -55.29 -28.29
N ILE A 123 -7.48 -53.98 -28.41
CA ILE A 123 -7.29 -53.02 -27.31
C ILE A 123 -8.57 -52.91 -26.48
N PRO A 124 -8.55 -53.24 -25.16
CA PRO A 124 -9.77 -53.34 -24.36
C PRO A 124 -10.65 -52.08 -24.35
N ASP A 125 -10.02 -50.90 -24.28
CA ASP A 125 -10.71 -49.61 -24.29
C ASP A 125 -11.49 -49.38 -25.60
N ILE A 126 -10.90 -49.74 -26.75
CA ILE A 126 -11.58 -49.65 -28.05
C ILE A 126 -12.74 -50.64 -28.14
N CYS A 127 -12.60 -51.85 -27.57
CA CYS A 127 -13.68 -52.82 -27.49
C CYS A 127 -14.84 -52.31 -26.63
N ARG A 128 -14.56 -51.71 -25.46
CA ARG A 128 -15.60 -51.06 -24.61
C ARG A 128 -16.27 -49.91 -25.36
N TYR A 129 -15.51 -49.03 -26.01
CA TYR A 129 -16.03 -47.92 -26.79
C TYR A 129 -16.93 -48.38 -27.95
N LYS A 130 -16.50 -49.37 -28.75
CA LYS A 130 -17.30 -49.92 -29.86
C LYS A 130 -18.61 -50.55 -29.35
N ALA A 131 -18.60 -51.23 -28.20
CA ALA A 131 -19.81 -51.75 -27.56
C ALA A 131 -20.76 -50.62 -27.10
N MET A 132 -20.21 -49.57 -26.46
CA MET A 132 -20.96 -48.40 -25.99
C MET A 132 -21.65 -47.64 -27.15
N LYS A 133 -20.93 -47.42 -28.25
CA LYS A 133 -21.45 -46.77 -29.47
C LYS A 133 -22.53 -47.63 -30.14
N SER A 134 -22.39 -48.96 -30.10
CA SER A 134 -23.39 -49.90 -30.62
C SER A 134 -24.68 -49.94 -29.79
N SER A 135 -24.59 -49.66 -28.48
CA SER A 135 -25.77 -49.64 -27.59
C SER A 135 -26.54 -48.30 -27.60
N GLY A 136 -26.14 -47.31 -28.42
CA GLY A 136 -26.76 -45.98 -28.45
C GLY A 136 -26.60 -45.19 -27.14
N ASN A 137 -25.57 -45.51 -26.35
CA ASN A 137 -25.21 -44.75 -25.14
C ASN A 137 -24.16 -43.65 -25.44
N ASP A 138 -23.75 -43.51 -26.70
CA ASP A 138 -22.83 -42.48 -27.16
C ASP A 138 -23.43 -41.07 -27.04
N GLY A 139 -22.68 -40.15 -26.42
CA GLY A 139 -23.10 -38.75 -26.25
C GLY A 139 -24.08 -38.47 -25.09
N LYS A 140 -24.15 -39.34 -24.08
CA LYS A 140 -24.85 -39.06 -22.79
C LYS A 140 -24.01 -38.28 -21.77
N ILE A 141 -22.81 -37.86 -22.17
CA ILE A 141 -21.87 -37.11 -21.35
C ILE A 141 -21.33 -35.97 -22.21
N HIS A 142 -21.29 -34.77 -21.63
CA HIS A 142 -20.59 -33.62 -22.17
C HIS A 142 -19.38 -33.31 -21.27
N SER A 143 -18.24 -33.02 -21.88
CA SER A 143 -17.05 -32.52 -21.18
C SER A 143 -16.72 -31.12 -21.69
N ILE A 144 -16.26 -30.27 -20.78
CA ILE A 144 -15.75 -28.93 -21.07
C ILE A 144 -14.46 -28.73 -20.29
N ALA A 145 -13.50 -28.08 -20.90
CA ALA A 145 -12.24 -27.70 -20.29
C ALA A 145 -11.97 -26.21 -20.42
N ALA A 146 -11.12 -25.72 -19.53
CA ALA A 146 -10.55 -24.38 -19.59
C ALA A 146 -9.04 -24.46 -19.36
N ARG A 147 -8.27 -23.86 -20.26
CA ARG A 147 -6.84 -23.63 -20.05
C ARG A 147 -6.66 -22.55 -18.99
N VAL A 148 -5.77 -22.79 -18.04
CA VAL A 148 -5.38 -21.82 -17.01
C VAL A 148 -3.96 -21.36 -17.33
N THR A 149 -3.78 -20.05 -17.47
CA THR A 149 -2.52 -19.42 -17.88
C THR A 149 -2.08 -18.35 -16.87
N CYS A 150 -0.82 -17.94 -16.95
CA CYS A 150 -0.25 -16.81 -16.21
C CYS A 150 -0.41 -15.47 -16.96
N GLU A 151 -1.55 -15.26 -17.63
CA GLU A 151 -1.83 -14.07 -18.43
C GLU A 151 -2.74 -13.08 -17.69
N ASP A 152 -2.53 -11.77 -17.90
CA ASP A 152 -3.29 -10.68 -17.26
C ASP A 152 -4.46 -10.21 -18.15
N PRO A 153 -5.74 -10.54 -17.86
CA PRO A 153 -6.86 -10.11 -18.69
C PRO A 153 -7.03 -8.58 -18.73
N ALA A 154 -6.68 -7.89 -17.64
CA ALA A 154 -6.76 -6.43 -17.56
C ALA A 154 -5.70 -5.76 -18.45
N ASP A 155 -4.55 -6.42 -18.61
CA ASP A 155 -3.44 -5.95 -19.45
C ASP A 155 -3.37 -6.73 -20.78
N ARG A 156 -4.52 -6.81 -21.48
CA ARG A 156 -4.63 -7.40 -22.83
C ARG A 156 -4.09 -8.84 -22.97
N PHE A 157 -4.17 -9.62 -21.89
CA PHE A 157 -3.62 -10.98 -21.77
C PHE A 157 -2.10 -11.05 -22.02
N LEU A 158 -1.34 -10.11 -21.47
CA LEU A 158 0.11 -10.21 -21.39
C LEU A 158 0.52 -11.44 -20.54
N PRO A 159 1.34 -12.37 -21.09
CA PRO A 159 1.93 -13.45 -20.30
C PRO A 159 2.89 -12.89 -19.25
N SER A 160 2.89 -13.48 -18.05
CA SER A 160 3.67 -13.02 -16.90
C SER A 160 4.45 -14.17 -16.26
N THR A 161 5.72 -13.94 -15.95
CA THR A 161 6.57 -14.86 -15.18
C THR A 161 6.47 -14.61 -13.68
N GLY A 162 6.88 -15.59 -12.87
CA GLY A 162 6.94 -15.40 -11.41
C GLY A 162 6.80 -16.67 -10.58
N HIS A 163 6.69 -16.49 -9.27
CA HIS A 163 6.68 -17.59 -8.30
C HIS A 163 5.26 -17.95 -7.86
N VAL A 164 4.97 -19.25 -7.79
CA VAL A 164 3.74 -19.83 -7.23
C VAL A 164 3.97 -20.11 -5.76
N LYS A 165 3.25 -19.39 -4.90
CA LYS A 165 3.36 -19.52 -3.44
C LYS A 165 2.43 -20.59 -2.88
N SER A 166 1.21 -20.72 -3.42
CA SER A 166 0.34 -21.87 -3.15
C SER A 166 -0.70 -22.08 -4.25
N LEU A 167 -0.93 -23.33 -4.63
CA LEU A 167 -1.93 -23.75 -5.60
C LEU A 167 -2.86 -24.78 -4.94
N LYS A 168 -4.15 -24.45 -4.86
CA LYS A 168 -5.18 -25.32 -4.28
C LYS A 168 -6.36 -25.46 -5.23
N PHE A 169 -6.69 -26.70 -5.55
CA PHE A 169 -7.83 -27.04 -6.40
C PHE A 169 -8.72 -28.07 -5.72
N GLY A 170 -10.00 -27.76 -5.58
CA GLY A 170 -11.00 -28.66 -5.01
C GLY A 170 -11.56 -29.65 -6.03
N SER A 171 -10.84 -30.74 -6.30
CA SER A 171 -11.32 -31.83 -7.16
C SER A 171 -12.65 -32.42 -6.68
N THR A 172 -13.51 -32.79 -7.62
CA THR A 172 -14.80 -33.44 -7.36
C THR A 172 -15.00 -34.65 -8.28
N SER A 173 -16.05 -35.45 -8.05
CA SER A 173 -16.40 -36.57 -8.95
C SER A 173 -16.78 -36.15 -10.39
N LYS A 174 -17.01 -34.84 -10.62
CA LYS A 174 -17.40 -34.27 -11.91
C LYS A 174 -16.40 -33.24 -12.47
N ALA A 175 -15.37 -32.86 -11.74
CA ALA A 175 -14.36 -31.93 -12.21
C ALA A 175 -12.98 -32.21 -11.61
N TRP A 176 -11.96 -32.22 -12.45
CA TRP A 176 -10.56 -32.50 -12.12
C TRP A 176 -9.65 -31.52 -12.86
N ALA A 177 -8.39 -31.43 -12.45
CA ALA A 177 -7.41 -30.58 -13.11
C ALA A 177 -6.02 -31.21 -13.00
N TYR A 178 -5.12 -30.79 -13.90
CA TYR A 178 -3.68 -30.97 -13.73
C TYR A 178 -2.98 -29.63 -13.93
N PHE A 179 -1.82 -29.48 -13.29
CA PHE A 179 -0.99 -28.27 -13.34
C PHE A 179 0.47 -28.68 -13.60
N SER A 180 1.19 -27.86 -14.37
CA SER A 180 2.63 -28.02 -14.61
C SER A 180 3.49 -27.42 -13.48
N VAL A 181 2.86 -26.78 -12.49
CA VAL A 181 3.47 -26.09 -11.35
C VAL A 181 2.83 -26.51 -10.04
N CYS A 182 3.59 -26.45 -8.94
CA CYS A 182 3.14 -26.72 -7.57
C CYS A 182 3.59 -25.63 -6.59
N ASP A 183 3.22 -25.73 -5.31
CA ASP A 183 3.62 -24.80 -4.25
C ASP A 183 5.15 -24.65 -4.19
N GLY A 184 5.65 -23.41 -4.30
CA GLY A 184 7.07 -23.07 -4.38
C GLY A 184 7.68 -23.08 -5.79
N SER A 185 6.92 -23.46 -6.83
CA SER A 185 7.41 -23.47 -8.21
C SER A 185 7.58 -22.07 -8.81
N THR A 186 8.28 -21.99 -9.95
CA THR A 186 8.49 -20.74 -10.69
C THR A 186 8.10 -20.94 -12.15
N VAL A 187 7.29 -20.02 -12.70
CA VAL A 187 7.03 -19.90 -14.14
C VAL A 187 8.11 -18.98 -14.71
N HIS A 188 9.05 -19.57 -15.46
CA HIS A 188 10.14 -18.85 -16.12
C HIS A 188 9.78 -18.45 -17.56
N GLU A 189 10.55 -17.53 -18.15
CA GLU A 189 10.27 -16.93 -19.46
C GLU A 189 10.18 -17.92 -20.64
N PHE A 190 10.94 -19.01 -20.61
CA PHE A 190 10.90 -20.09 -21.61
C PHE A 190 9.74 -21.09 -21.43
N ALA A 191 8.93 -20.96 -20.38
CA ALA A 191 7.78 -21.83 -20.15
C ALA A 191 6.64 -21.51 -21.12
N ASP A 192 5.66 -22.40 -21.24
CA ASP A 192 4.36 -22.05 -21.83
C ASP A 192 3.58 -21.18 -20.83
N SER A 193 2.73 -20.27 -21.32
CA SER A 193 1.84 -19.50 -20.45
C SER A 193 0.83 -20.40 -19.75
N GLN A 194 0.52 -21.58 -20.32
CA GLN A 194 -0.37 -22.57 -19.71
C GLN A 194 0.27 -23.26 -18.49
N ILE A 195 -0.20 -22.88 -17.31
CA ILE A 195 0.18 -23.47 -16.01
C ILE A 195 -0.70 -24.67 -15.62
N GLY A 196 -1.84 -24.86 -16.29
CA GLY A 196 -2.71 -26.02 -16.05
C GLY A 196 -3.93 -26.08 -16.97
N HIS A 197 -4.73 -27.13 -16.75
CA HIS A 197 -5.95 -27.38 -17.52
C HIS A 197 -7.01 -27.96 -16.57
N VAL A 198 -8.16 -27.30 -16.48
CA VAL A 198 -9.29 -27.71 -15.63
C VAL A 198 -10.36 -28.33 -16.52
N PHE A 199 -10.83 -29.52 -16.16
CA PHE A 199 -11.84 -30.28 -16.89
C PHE A 199 -13.08 -30.48 -16.01
N ALA A 200 -14.25 -30.45 -16.63
CA ALA A 200 -15.48 -30.88 -16.02
C ALA A 200 -16.27 -31.79 -16.97
N ARG A 201 -17.18 -32.58 -16.38
CA ARG A 201 -18.16 -33.41 -17.09
C ARG A 201 -19.57 -33.23 -16.53
N GLY A 202 -20.57 -33.40 -17.38
CA GLY A 202 -22.00 -33.37 -17.03
C GLY A 202 -22.78 -34.35 -17.92
N ARG A 203 -24.06 -34.60 -17.62
CA ARG A 203 -24.93 -35.40 -18.50
C ARG A 203 -25.32 -34.63 -19.77
N ASP A 204 -25.23 -33.30 -19.71
CA ASP A 204 -25.45 -32.36 -20.80
C ASP A 204 -24.47 -31.18 -20.70
N ARG A 205 -24.47 -30.33 -21.73
CA ARG A 205 -23.63 -29.13 -21.80
C ARG A 205 -23.90 -28.15 -20.64
N PRO A 206 -25.15 -27.80 -20.28
CA PRO A 206 -25.43 -26.95 -19.10
C PRO A 206 -24.84 -27.48 -17.79
N GLU A 207 -24.98 -28.78 -17.49
CA GLU A 207 -24.41 -29.38 -16.28
C GLU A 207 -22.88 -29.34 -16.29
N ALA A 208 -22.25 -29.60 -17.44
CA ALA A 208 -20.79 -29.52 -17.58
C ALA A 208 -20.26 -28.09 -17.36
N ILE A 209 -20.94 -27.07 -17.92
CA ILE A 209 -20.61 -25.65 -17.71
C ILE A 209 -20.74 -25.25 -16.24
N ALA A 210 -21.82 -25.68 -15.57
CA ALA A 210 -22.02 -25.39 -14.14
C ALA A 210 -20.92 -26.03 -13.27
N ASN A 211 -20.53 -27.27 -13.57
CA ASN A 211 -19.46 -27.97 -12.86
C ASN A 211 -18.08 -27.30 -13.09
N LEU A 212 -17.78 -26.87 -14.32
CA LEU A 212 -16.53 -26.13 -14.61
C LEU A 212 -16.49 -24.78 -13.92
N LYS A 213 -17.59 -24.02 -13.94
CA LYS A 213 -17.69 -22.74 -13.24
C LYS A 213 -17.42 -22.92 -11.73
N HIS A 214 -18.04 -23.92 -11.11
CA HIS A 214 -17.80 -24.25 -9.71
C HIS A 214 -16.36 -24.70 -9.44
N ALA A 215 -15.74 -25.47 -10.35
CA ALA A 215 -14.35 -25.89 -10.22
C ALA A 215 -13.38 -24.69 -10.29
N LEU A 216 -13.59 -23.75 -11.23
CA LEU A 216 -12.81 -22.52 -11.35
C LEU A 216 -13.00 -21.59 -10.14
N GLN A 217 -14.21 -21.48 -9.58
CA GLN A 217 -14.47 -20.71 -8.35
C GLN A 217 -13.73 -21.29 -7.12
N ASN A 218 -13.44 -22.59 -7.12
CA ASN A 218 -12.68 -23.26 -6.06
C ASN A 218 -11.17 -23.40 -6.37
N LEU A 219 -10.70 -22.87 -7.51
CA LEU A 219 -9.28 -22.80 -7.86
C LEU A 219 -8.65 -21.57 -7.21
N LYS A 220 -7.75 -21.79 -6.24
CA LYS A 220 -6.99 -20.74 -5.57
C LYS A 220 -5.52 -20.84 -5.97
N ILE A 221 -5.04 -19.83 -6.68
CA ILE A 221 -3.64 -19.67 -7.07
C ILE A 221 -3.14 -18.39 -6.40
N ASP A 222 -2.25 -18.54 -5.42
CA ASP A 222 -1.48 -17.47 -4.78
C ASP A 222 -0.10 -17.47 -5.47
N ALA A 223 0.12 -16.51 -6.37
CA ALA A 223 1.33 -16.39 -7.18
C ALA A 223 1.65 -14.91 -7.44
N THR A 224 2.91 -14.60 -7.79
CA THR A 224 3.33 -13.23 -8.11
C THR A 224 2.88 -12.75 -9.50
N PHE A 225 2.23 -13.61 -10.27
CA PHE A 225 1.65 -13.31 -11.59
C PHE A 225 0.11 -13.40 -11.56
N PRO A 226 -0.60 -12.62 -12.39
CA PRO A 226 -2.05 -12.74 -12.55
C PRO A 226 -2.43 -14.02 -13.31
N THR A 227 -3.68 -14.45 -13.13
CA THR A 227 -4.28 -15.58 -13.87
C THR A 227 -5.67 -15.20 -14.36
N GLN A 228 -6.08 -15.72 -15.51
CA GLN A 228 -7.38 -15.42 -16.13
C GLN A 228 -8.58 -16.22 -15.57
N SER A 229 -8.43 -16.94 -14.45
CA SER A 229 -9.47 -17.77 -13.84
C SER A 229 -10.82 -17.07 -13.64
N HIS A 230 -10.81 -15.80 -13.22
CA HIS A 230 -12.02 -14.99 -13.04
C HIS A 230 -12.66 -14.60 -14.37
N TYR A 231 -11.85 -14.22 -15.37
CA TYR A 231 -12.33 -13.94 -16.72
C TYR A 231 -13.01 -15.16 -17.36
N LEU A 232 -12.52 -16.39 -17.08
CA LEU A 232 -13.16 -17.63 -17.55
C LEU A 232 -14.52 -17.85 -16.87
N ILE A 233 -14.65 -17.57 -15.57
CA ILE A 233 -15.92 -17.62 -14.84
C ILE A 233 -16.94 -16.65 -15.44
N ASP A 234 -16.52 -15.44 -15.78
CA ASP A 234 -17.35 -14.44 -16.47
C ASP A 234 -17.75 -14.91 -17.87
N LEU A 235 -16.80 -15.38 -18.68
CA LEU A 235 -17.01 -15.87 -20.04
C LEU A 235 -18.05 -17.00 -20.09
N LEU A 236 -17.94 -17.98 -19.18
CA LEU A 236 -18.90 -19.09 -19.02
C LEU A 236 -20.30 -18.61 -18.57
N SER A 237 -20.40 -17.42 -17.97
CA SER A 237 -21.65 -16.85 -17.46
C SER A 237 -22.45 -16.06 -18.51
N LEU A 238 -21.86 -15.74 -19.67
CA LEU A 238 -22.49 -14.95 -20.72
C LEU A 238 -23.59 -15.74 -21.46
N GLU A 239 -24.71 -15.08 -21.74
CA GLU A 239 -25.82 -15.67 -22.51
C GLU A 239 -25.39 -16.15 -23.90
N LYS A 240 -24.49 -15.43 -24.59
CA LYS A 240 -23.94 -15.85 -25.88
C LYS A 240 -23.17 -17.19 -25.78
N PHE A 241 -22.52 -17.45 -24.66
CA PHE A 241 -21.84 -18.73 -24.40
C PHE A 241 -22.83 -19.85 -24.02
N LYS A 242 -23.78 -19.58 -23.12
CA LYS A 242 -24.83 -20.54 -22.72
C LYS A 242 -25.65 -21.02 -23.92
N ASN A 243 -26.09 -20.08 -24.76
CA ASN A 243 -26.88 -20.33 -25.97
C ASN A 243 -26.06 -20.85 -27.16
N ASN A 244 -24.77 -21.16 -26.94
CA ASN A 244 -23.85 -21.71 -27.94
C ASN A 244 -23.66 -20.84 -29.20
N ALA A 245 -23.93 -19.53 -29.09
CA ALA A 245 -24.11 -18.61 -30.21
C ALA A 245 -22.85 -17.78 -30.52
N TYR A 246 -21.69 -18.43 -30.57
CA TYR A 246 -20.37 -17.78 -30.79
C TYR A 246 -19.65 -18.33 -32.02
N ASP A 247 -18.59 -17.63 -32.42
CA ASP A 247 -17.71 -17.93 -33.55
C ASP A 247 -16.24 -17.73 -33.13
N THR A 248 -15.32 -18.05 -34.03
CA THR A 248 -13.86 -17.96 -33.82
C THR A 248 -13.34 -16.53 -33.59
N GLN A 249 -14.10 -15.48 -33.91
CA GLN A 249 -13.69 -14.08 -33.71
C GLN A 249 -14.27 -13.46 -32.43
N TRP A 250 -15.31 -14.05 -31.86
CA TRP A 250 -16.08 -13.46 -30.76
C TRP A 250 -15.23 -13.04 -29.55
N LEU A 251 -14.27 -13.87 -29.13
CA LEU A 251 -13.44 -13.57 -27.95
C LEU A 251 -12.43 -12.44 -28.24
N ASP A 252 -11.79 -12.44 -29.41
CA ASP A 252 -10.90 -11.35 -29.83
C ASP A 252 -11.66 -10.02 -29.99
N GLN A 253 -12.87 -10.03 -30.56
CA GLN A 253 -13.75 -8.86 -30.65
C GLN A 253 -14.14 -8.32 -29.25
N ARG A 254 -14.51 -9.20 -28.31
CA ARG A 254 -14.85 -8.82 -26.93
C ARG A 254 -13.67 -8.14 -26.22
N ILE A 255 -12.45 -8.64 -26.45
CA ILE A 255 -11.22 -8.06 -25.86
C ILE A 255 -10.88 -6.72 -26.52
N ALA A 256 -11.02 -6.60 -27.85
CA ALA A 256 -10.81 -5.36 -28.58
C ALA A 256 -11.75 -4.23 -28.13
N ASN A 257 -13.04 -4.55 -27.93
CA ASN A 257 -14.06 -3.60 -27.47
C ASN A 257 -13.93 -3.20 -26.00
N ARG A 258 -13.00 -3.82 -25.24
CA ARG A 258 -12.91 -3.70 -23.76
C ARG A 258 -14.23 -4.03 -23.04
N ASP A 259 -15.03 -4.97 -23.58
CA ASP A 259 -16.23 -5.48 -22.93
C ASP A 259 -15.85 -6.45 -21.78
N GLY A 260 -15.22 -5.90 -20.75
CA GLY A 260 -14.69 -6.64 -19.60
C GLY A 260 -14.56 -5.74 -18.37
N GLN A 261 -15.46 -5.95 -17.40
CA GLN A 261 -15.43 -5.41 -16.05
C GLN A 261 -15.37 -3.86 -15.96
N LYS A 262 -16.52 -3.20 -16.20
CA LYS A 262 -16.83 -1.97 -15.45
C LYS A 262 -16.83 -2.34 -13.97
N SER A 263 -15.93 -1.75 -13.20
CA SER A 263 -15.87 -2.00 -11.76
C SER A 263 -17.22 -1.71 -11.11
N THR A 264 -17.72 -2.65 -10.31
CA THR A 264 -18.87 -2.44 -9.42
C THR A 264 -18.51 -1.53 -8.23
N ILE A 265 -17.21 -1.31 -8.00
CA ILE A 265 -16.68 -0.44 -6.95
C ILE A 265 -16.53 0.97 -7.55
N PRO A 266 -17.16 2.00 -6.95
CA PRO A 266 -17.00 3.39 -7.40
C PRO A 266 -15.53 3.87 -7.36
N ILE A 267 -15.16 4.74 -8.31
CA ILE A 267 -13.77 5.22 -8.48
C ILE A 267 -13.26 5.99 -7.25
N ASP A 268 -14.12 6.72 -6.56
CA ASP A 268 -13.82 7.45 -5.33
C ASP A 268 -13.43 6.51 -4.17
N HIS A 269 -14.06 5.32 -4.08
CA HIS A 269 -13.66 4.27 -3.15
C HIS A 269 -12.32 3.64 -3.54
N LEU A 270 -12.10 3.36 -4.83
CA LEU A 270 -10.87 2.75 -5.33
C LEU A 270 -9.65 3.66 -5.10
N ILE A 271 -9.76 4.94 -5.44
CA ILE A 271 -8.70 5.94 -5.25
C ILE A 271 -8.41 6.14 -3.76
N ALA A 272 -9.44 6.25 -2.91
CA ALA A 272 -9.26 6.38 -1.46
C ALA A 272 -8.49 5.19 -0.86
N ILE A 273 -8.97 3.96 -1.09
CA ILE A 273 -8.30 2.77 -0.53
C ILE A 273 -6.89 2.61 -1.10
N SER A 274 -6.68 2.91 -2.39
CA SER A 274 -5.35 2.86 -3.02
C SER A 274 -4.36 3.80 -2.34
N ALA A 275 -4.76 5.04 -2.07
CA ALA A 275 -3.92 6.02 -1.40
C ALA A 275 -3.58 5.61 0.04
N ALA A 276 -4.58 5.15 0.82
CA ALA A 276 -4.33 4.66 2.17
C ALA A 276 -3.39 3.44 2.19
N ALA A 277 -3.54 2.51 1.23
CA ALA A 277 -2.69 1.31 1.14
C ALA A 277 -1.22 1.66 0.84
N ILE A 278 -0.97 2.56 -0.12
CA ILE A 278 0.39 3.01 -0.47
C ILE A 278 0.96 3.90 0.64
N GLY A 279 0.14 4.79 1.23
CA GLY A 279 0.54 5.64 2.35
C GLY A 279 0.97 4.83 3.57
N ASN A 280 0.19 3.82 3.96
CA ASN A 280 0.54 2.87 5.03
C ASN A 280 1.90 2.19 4.78
N LEU A 281 2.15 1.74 3.54
CA LEU A 281 3.42 1.11 3.16
C LEU A 281 4.60 2.08 3.26
N LYS A 282 4.46 3.30 2.74
CA LYS A 282 5.51 4.34 2.81
C LYS A 282 5.82 4.73 4.25
N ILE A 283 4.80 5.08 5.04
CA ILE A 283 4.95 5.53 6.43
C ILE A 283 5.56 4.42 7.29
N ARG A 284 5.09 3.17 7.18
CA ARG A 284 5.68 2.06 7.96
C ARG A 284 7.15 1.85 7.63
N ARG A 285 7.57 1.88 6.36
CA ARG A 285 8.98 1.76 5.99
C ARG A 285 9.86 2.83 6.61
N ILE A 286 9.41 4.08 6.63
CA ILE A 286 10.13 5.19 7.26
C ILE A 286 10.36 4.90 8.75
N PHE A 287 9.30 4.50 9.46
CA PHE A 287 9.38 4.16 10.89
C PHE A 287 10.20 2.90 11.17
N GLU A 288 10.01 1.81 10.41
CA GLU A 288 10.76 0.55 10.53
C GLU A 288 12.26 0.73 10.23
N ASN A 289 12.61 1.57 9.24
CA ASN A 289 14.00 1.93 8.95
C ASN A 289 14.63 2.73 10.11
N TYR A 290 13.94 3.76 10.61
CA TYR A 290 14.42 4.56 11.74
C TYR A 290 14.57 3.72 13.02
N GLU A 291 13.61 2.83 13.28
CA GLU A 291 13.68 1.88 14.41
C GLU A 291 14.87 0.92 14.28
N THR A 292 15.19 0.47 13.06
CA THR A 292 16.34 -0.39 12.77
C THR A 292 17.67 0.35 12.99
N LEU A 293 17.76 1.62 12.58
CA LEU A 293 18.92 2.47 12.85
C LEU A 293 19.12 2.67 14.35
N LEU A 294 18.04 2.99 15.08
CA LEU A 294 18.06 3.16 16.54
C LEU A 294 18.51 1.87 17.26
N LYS A 295 18.01 0.70 16.85
CA LYS A 295 18.46 -0.62 17.35
C LYS A 295 19.94 -0.91 17.05
N SER A 296 20.49 -0.35 15.98
CA SER A 296 21.93 -0.45 15.65
C SER A 296 22.81 0.53 16.44
N GLY A 297 22.24 1.31 17.37
CA GLY A 297 22.95 2.33 18.14
C GLY A 297 23.22 3.63 17.37
N LYS A 298 22.63 3.80 16.18
CA LYS A 298 22.80 5.00 15.35
C LYS A 298 21.63 5.95 15.58
N ILE A 299 21.90 7.06 16.28
CA ILE A 299 20.96 8.17 16.39
C ILE A 299 21.14 9.04 15.14
N VAL A 300 20.02 9.42 14.51
CA VAL A 300 19.98 10.23 13.28
C VAL A 300 18.89 11.28 13.46
N LEU A 301 19.09 12.49 12.93
CA LEU A 301 18.08 13.54 13.02
C LEU A 301 16.77 13.12 12.32
N PRO A 302 15.59 13.37 12.91
CA PRO A 302 14.30 12.85 12.42
C PRO A 302 13.72 13.64 11.23
N VAL A 303 14.58 14.04 10.27
CA VAL A 303 14.20 14.90 9.12
C VAL A 303 13.23 14.21 8.17
N GLU A 304 13.41 12.91 7.95
CA GLU A 304 12.55 12.08 7.08
C GLU A 304 11.41 11.38 7.86
N LEU A 305 11.41 11.46 9.19
CA LEU A 305 10.45 10.76 10.05
C LEU A 305 9.11 11.51 10.04
N SER A 306 8.20 11.11 9.16
CA SER A 306 6.87 11.73 9.02
C SER A 306 5.73 10.73 8.89
N ARG A 307 4.61 11.01 9.57
CA ARG A 307 3.30 10.35 9.40
C ARG A 307 2.43 10.94 8.27
N THR A 308 3.00 11.86 7.48
CA THR A 308 2.36 12.41 6.28
C THR A 308 3.14 11.99 5.05
N THR A 309 2.47 11.59 3.98
CA THR A 309 3.13 11.28 2.70
C THR A 309 2.28 11.65 1.51
N ASP A 310 2.93 12.14 0.46
CA ASP A 310 2.32 12.40 -0.84
C ASP A 310 2.23 11.09 -1.65
N VAL A 311 1.08 10.89 -2.28
CA VAL A 311 0.76 9.74 -3.13
C VAL A 311 0.14 10.24 -4.43
N ASP A 312 0.91 10.20 -5.51
CA ASP A 312 0.38 10.38 -6.86
C ASP A 312 -0.15 9.04 -7.37
N LEU A 313 -1.41 9.03 -7.83
CA LEU A 313 -2.02 7.90 -8.52
C LEU A 313 -2.41 8.32 -9.94
N GLN A 314 -2.00 7.55 -10.95
CA GLN A 314 -2.41 7.76 -12.34
C GLN A 314 -3.36 6.64 -12.79
N LEU A 315 -4.54 7.01 -13.28
CA LEU A 315 -5.55 6.08 -13.79
C LEU A 315 -6.22 6.70 -15.01
N GLU A 316 -6.29 5.96 -16.12
CA GLU A 316 -6.96 6.38 -17.37
C GLU A 316 -6.58 7.80 -17.85
N ASN A 317 -5.28 8.12 -17.80
CA ASN A 317 -4.65 9.42 -18.14
C ASN A 317 -4.96 10.60 -17.19
N VAL A 318 -5.63 10.35 -16.07
CA VAL A 318 -5.88 11.34 -15.01
C VAL A 318 -4.89 11.16 -13.85
N LYS A 319 -4.27 12.25 -13.39
CA LYS A 319 -3.35 12.25 -12.24
C LYS A 319 -4.05 12.76 -10.97
N TYR A 320 -4.14 11.90 -9.95
CA TYR A 320 -4.69 12.19 -8.62
C TYR A 320 -3.54 12.40 -7.63
N SER A 321 -3.23 13.64 -7.30
CA SER A 321 -2.21 13.99 -6.29
C SER A 321 -2.83 14.08 -4.90
N LEU A 322 -2.48 13.14 -4.04
CA LEU A 322 -3.15 12.88 -2.76
C LEU A 322 -2.18 13.07 -1.59
N LYS A 323 -2.65 13.70 -0.52
CA LYS A 323 -1.95 13.70 0.78
C LYS A 323 -2.59 12.68 1.71
N VAL A 324 -1.78 11.80 2.28
CA VAL A 324 -2.20 10.78 3.23
C VAL A 324 -1.59 11.08 4.59
N PHE A 325 -2.44 11.14 5.62
CA PHE A 325 -2.07 11.39 7.01
C PHE A 325 -2.46 10.19 7.86
N GLU A 326 -1.55 9.65 8.67
CA GLU A 326 -1.86 8.57 9.61
C GLU A 326 -2.50 9.12 10.90
N GLU A 327 -3.77 8.80 11.15
CA GLU A 327 -4.46 9.13 12.41
C GLU A 327 -4.19 8.08 13.48
N THR A 328 -4.22 6.79 13.10
CA THR A 328 -3.87 5.65 13.97
C THR A 328 -3.12 4.59 13.14
N THR A 329 -2.58 3.55 13.78
CA THR A 329 -1.91 2.45 13.08
C THR A 329 -2.81 1.64 12.12
N SER A 330 -4.14 1.86 12.15
CA SER A 330 -5.12 1.36 11.18
C SER A 330 -5.78 2.46 10.33
N LYS A 331 -5.91 3.69 10.81
CA LYS A 331 -6.79 4.74 10.24
C LYS A 331 -6.01 5.86 9.57
N TYR A 332 -6.40 6.19 8.33
CA TYR A 332 -5.73 7.16 7.47
C TYR A 332 -6.71 8.20 6.95
N GLN A 333 -6.35 9.48 7.07
CA GLN A 333 -7.03 10.60 6.42
C GLN A 333 -6.41 10.83 5.04
N ILE A 334 -7.24 11.09 4.04
CA ILE A 334 -6.81 11.33 2.65
C ILE A 334 -7.35 12.70 2.22
N ARG A 335 -6.51 13.50 1.55
CA ARG A 335 -6.84 14.83 1.04
C ARG A 335 -6.51 14.94 -0.46
N LEU A 336 -7.47 15.43 -1.25
CA LEU A 336 -7.37 15.73 -2.68
C LEU A 336 -7.79 17.19 -2.90
N GLY A 337 -6.81 18.09 -2.93
CA GLY A 337 -7.10 19.53 -2.87
C GLY A 337 -7.85 19.90 -1.59
N ALA A 338 -9.06 20.46 -1.73
CA ALA A 338 -9.95 20.75 -0.60
C ALA A 338 -10.77 19.55 -0.11
N GLN A 339 -10.86 18.47 -0.89
CA GLN A 339 -11.72 17.31 -0.59
C GLN A 339 -11.00 16.32 0.32
N GLN A 340 -11.74 15.66 1.22
CA GLN A 340 -11.16 14.78 2.23
C GLN A 340 -12.04 13.56 2.53
N THR A 341 -11.41 12.45 2.91
CA THR A 341 -12.10 11.22 3.38
C THR A 341 -11.23 10.44 4.37
N THR A 342 -11.80 9.44 5.03
CA THR A 342 -11.11 8.54 5.98
C THR A 342 -11.23 7.08 5.56
N VAL A 343 -10.12 6.33 5.64
CA VAL A 343 -10.04 4.89 5.35
C VAL A 343 -9.40 4.18 6.53
N GLU A 344 -10.01 3.10 7.00
CA GLU A 344 -9.42 2.20 7.99
C GLU A 344 -8.93 0.90 7.33
N ILE A 345 -7.71 0.47 7.64
CA ILE A 345 -7.07 -0.74 7.14
C ILE A 345 -6.93 -1.75 8.28
N LEU A 346 -7.74 -2.81 8.21
CA LEU A 346 -7.74 -3.92 9.16
C LEU A 346 -6.92 -5.10 8.61
N LYS A 347 -6.07 -5.70 9.45
CA LYS A 347 -5.34 -6.95 9.14
C LYS A 347 -6.17 -8.15 9.61
N ILE A 348 -6.36 -9.16 8.76
CA ILE A 348 -7.14 -10.36 9.07
C ILE A 348 -6.27 -11.63 8.92
N GLY A 349 -6.49 -12.57 9.84
CA GLY A 349 -5.78 -13.84 9.94
C GLY A 349 -4.46 -13.76 10.71
N LYS A 350 -4.00 -14.90 11.25
CA LYS A 350 -2.76 -14.99 12.05
C LYS A 350 -1.50 -14.55 11.29
N ASP A 351 -1.52 -14.64 9.96
CA ASP A 351 -0.42 -14.26 9.07
C ASP A 351 -0.49 -12.79 8.60
N GLY A 352 -1.57 -12.04 8.92
CA GLY A 352 -1.78 -10.65 8.51
C GLY A 352 -1.88 -10.41 6.98
N ARG A 353 -2.06 -11.47 6.18
CA ARG A 353 -2.00 -11.44 4.71
C ARG A 353 -3.25 -10.87 4.05
N GLN A 354 -4.43 -11.08 4.64
CA GLN A 354 -5.66 -10.46 4.14
C GLN A 354 -5.79 -9.08 4.78
N LYS A 355 -5.95 -8.05 3.95
CA LYS A 355 -6.22 -6.68 4.40
C LYS A 355 -7.61 -6.29 3.92
N ILE A 356 -8.43 -5.78 4.84
CA ILE A 356 -9.71 -5.17 4.52
C ILE A 356 -9.58 -3.68 4.74
N ALA A 357 -9.97 -2.90 3.74
CA ALA A 357 -10.17 -1.47 3.89
C ALA A 357 -11.65 -1.18 4.12
N VAL A 358 -11.96 -0.39 5.14
CA VAL A 358 -13.29 0.15 5.40
C VAL A 358 -13.30 1.60 4.94
N HIS A 359 -14.15 1.92 3.96
CA HIS A 359 -14.36 3.28 3.44
C HIS A 359 -15.86 3.52 3.33
N GLN A 360 -16.38 4.60 3.93
CA GLN A 360 -17.81 4.95 3.93
C GLN A 360 -18.73 3.78 4.32
N GLY A 361 -18.35 3.03 5.37
CA GLY A 361 -19.09 1.86 5.86
C GLY A 361 -19.02 0.61 4.96
N LYS A 362 -18.30 0.65 3.83
CA LYS A 362 -18.10 -0.51 2.95
C LYS A 362 -16.75 -1.16 3.21
N SER A 363 -16.76 -2.43 3.59
CA SER A 363 -15.58 -3.28 3.72
C SER A 363 -15.17 -3.85 2.37
N THR A 364 -13.94 -3.62 1.95
CA THR A 364 -13.37 -4.08 0.67
C THR A 364 -12.06 -4.84 0.94
N GLU A 365 -11.97 -6.10 0.54
CA GLU A 365 -10.70 -6.84 0.58
C GLU A 365 -9.75 -6.32 -0.52
N PHE A 366 -8.50 -6.06 -0.15
CA PHE A 366 -7.48 -5.63 -1.10
C PHE A 366 -6.13 -6.32 -0.88
N GLN A 367 -5.35 -6.42 -1.95
CA GLN A 367 -3.95 -6.86 -1.93
C GLN A 367 -3.10 -5.81 -2.63
N LEU A 368 -2.00 -5.42 -1.99
CA LEU A 368 -1.00 -4.49 -2.54
C LEU A 368 0.24 -5.30 -2.93
N GLU A 369 0.50 -5.35 -4.23
CA GLU A 369 1.75 -5.79 -4.83
C GLU A 369 2.60 -4.56 -5.14
N GLU A 370 3.91 -4.67 -4.99
CA GLU A 370 4.87 -3.62 -5.32
C GLU A 370 6.02 -4.22 -6.12
N THR A 371 6.36 -3.57 -7.23
CA THR A 371 7.53 -3.88 -8.07
C THR A 371 8.46 -2.66 -8.10
N GLU A 372 9.55 -2.71 -8.86
CA GLU A 372 10.45 -1.55 -9.00
C GLU A 372 9.73 -0.33 -9.63
N ASP A 373 8.92 -0.57 -10.67
CA ASP A 373 8.28 0.49 -11.48
C ASP A 373 6.84 0.85 -11.04
N PHE A 374 6.11 -0.03 -10.35
CA PHE A 374 4.69 0.19 -10.05
C PHE A 374 4.20 -0.31 -8.68
N TYR A 375 3.11 0.29 -8.21
CA TYR A 375 2.21 -0.26 -7.20
C TYR A 375 1.01 -0.89 -7.92
N ALA A 376 0.73 -2.17 -7.67
CA ALA A 376 -0.47 -2.82 -8.18
C ALA A 376 -1.41 -3.18 -7.03
N ILE A 377 -2.65 -2.69 -7.09
CA ILE A 377 -3.64 -2.89 -6.03
C ILE A 377 -4.81 -3.69 -6.61
N LYS A 378 -5.00 -4.88 -6.05
CA LYS A 378 -6.06 -5.81 -6.42
C LYS A 378 -7.25 -5.65 -5.47
N PHE A 379 -8.43 -5.36 -6.02
CA PHE A 379 -9.70 -5.18 -5.33
C PHE A 379 -10.69 -6.24 -5.82
N ALA A 380 -10.75 -7.37 -5.11
CA ALA A 380 -11.44 -8.59 -5.57
C ALA A 380 -11.03 -8.99 -7.00
N GLU A 381 -11.84 -8.65 -8.00
CA GLU A 381 -11.63 -8.94 -9.43
C GLU A 381 -10.82 -7.86 -10.16
N ASN A 382 -10.86 -6.59 -9.71
CA ASN A 382 -10.17 -5.48 -10.37
C ASN A 382 -8.68 -5.43 -9.97
N LYS A 383 -7.78 -5.14 -10.90
CA LYS A 383 -6.36 -4.81 -10.61
C LYS A 383 -6.02 -3.43 -11.16
N LEU A 384 -5.76 -2.47 -10.28
CA LEU A 384 -5.26 -1.14 -10.65
C LEU A 384 -3.74 -1.14 -10.60
N LYS A 385 -3.08 -0.61 -11.63
CA LYS A 385 -1.62 -0.42 -11.67
C LYS A 385 -1.34 1.09 -11.65
N PHE A 386 -0.51 1.54 -10.72
CA PHE A 386 -0.07 2.93 -10.56
C PHE A 386 1.45 3.00 -10.70
N ALA A 387 1.97 3.85 -11.57
CA ALA A 387 3.41 4.03 -11.73
C ALA A 387 4.04 4.70 -10.49
N LYS A 388 5.28 4.33 -10.15
CA LYS A 388 6.04 4.90 -9.03
C LYS A 388 6.77 6.20 -9.36
N THR A 389 7.03 6.43 -10.63
CA THR A 389 7.66 7.62 -11.20
C THR A 389 6.69 8.21 -12.22
N ASP A 390 6.91 9.45 -12.66
CA ASP A 390 6.32 9.94 -13.90
C ASP A 390 6.94 9.15 -15.08
N SER A 391 6.43 7.93 -15.30
CA SER A 391 6.95 6.96 -16.29
C SER A 391 6.59 7.33 -17.73
N ASP A 392 5.79 8.39 -17.90
CA ASP A 392 5.43 9.02 -19.17
C ASP A 392 6.55 9.95 -19.72
N ASP A 393 7.84 9.61 -19.53
CA ASP A 393 8.87 10.13 -20.43
C ASP A 393 8.67 9.49 -21.80
N ALA A 394 7.86 10.17 -22.63
CA ALA A 394 7.51 9.77 -23.98
C ALA A 394 8.73 9.50 -24.89
N SER A 395 9.92 10.00 -24.52
CA SER A 395 11.17 9.71 -25.23
C SER A 395 11.76 8.32 -24.93
N VAL A 396 11.15 7.53 -24.05
CA VAL A 396 11.66 6.21 -23.63
C VAL A 396 10.67 5.11 -24.03
N LEU A 397 11.04 4.31 -25.04
CA LEU A 397 10.23 3.18 -25.49
C LEU A 397 10.57 1.93 -24.67
N ARG A 398 9.65 1.58 -23.76
CA ARG A 398 9.77 0.43 -22.85
C ARG A 398 8.97 -0.77 -23.33
N SER A 399 9.50 -1.97 -23.07
CA SER A 399 8.78 -3.21 -23.28
C SER A 399 7.62 -3.36 -22.28
N PRO A 400 6.39 -3.67 -22.71
CA PRO A 400 5.37 -4.21 -21.83
C PRO A 400 5.47 -5.74 -21.68
N TYR A 401 6.31 -6.41 -22.48
CA TYR A 401 6.50 -7.86 -22.51
C TYR A 401 7.76 -8.25 -21.72
N THR A 402 7.75 -9.42 -21.09
CA THR A 402 8.99 -10.10 -20.66
C THR A 402 9.51 -10.99 -21.81
N GLY A 403 10.72 -11.53 -21.73
CA GLY A 403 11.24 -12.54 -22.66
C GLY A 403 12.38 -12.04 -23.54
N LYS A 404 12.62 -12.71 -24.67
CA LYS A 404 13.79 -12.48 -25.53
C LYS A 404 13.50 -11.43 -26.60
N PHE A 405 14.32 -10.39 -26.69
CA PHE A 405 14.28 -9.46 -27.81
C PHE A 405 14.67 -10.17 -29.12
N LEU A 406 13.83 -10.08 -30.15
CA LEU A 406 14.12 -10.64 -31.46
C LEU A 406 14.82 -9.60 -32.34
N GLU A 407 14.08 -8.62 -32.84
CA GLU A 407 14.61 -7.65 -33.81
C GLU A 407 13.85 -6.31 -33.76
N TYR A 408 14.43 -5.28 -34.36
CA TYR A 408 13.69 -4.07 -34.75
C TYR A 408 13.05 -4.29 -36.13
N LYS A 409 11.79 -3.87 -36.28
CA LYS A 409 11.06 -3.87 -37.57
C LYS A 409 11.29 -2.62 -38.41
N VAL A 410 12.09 -1.68 -37.92
CA VAL A 410 12.42 -0.40 -38.54
C VAL A 410 13.93 -0.23 -38.57
N SER A 411 14.43 0.61 -39.48
CA SER A 411 15.85 0.90 -39.60
C SER A 411 16.34 1.70 -38.39
N LEU A 412 17.60 1.52 -38.00
CA LEU A 412 18.18 2.28 -36.89
C LEU A 412 18.26 3.77 -37.25
N GLY A 413 17.72 4.65 -36.39
CA GLY A 413 17.61 6.09 -36.66
C GLY A 413 16.41 6.49 -37.54
N GLU A 414 15.53 5.56 -37.93
CA GLU A 414 14.32 5.84 -38.69
C GLU A 414 13.30 6.64 -37.85
N PHE A 415 12.53 7.51 -38.50
CA PHE A 415 11.45 8.25 -37.87
C PHE A 415 10.19 7.39 -37.82
N VAL A 416 9.71 7.09 -36.61
CA VAL A 416 8.56 6.21 -36.37
C VAL A 416 7.35 6.99 -35.88
N GLN A 417 6.15 6.56 -36.31
CA GLN A 417 4.87 7.18 -35.92
C GLN A 417 4.18 6.43 -34.79
N VAL A 418 3.30 7.11 -34.04
CA VAL A 418 2.45 6.47 -33.03
C VAL A 418 1.55 5.42 -33.68
N GLY A 419 1.52 4.22 -33.10
CA GLY A 419 0.84 3.04 -33.64
C GLY A 419 1.71 2.15 -34.55
N GLN A 420 2.88 2.63 -35.01
CA GLN A 420 3.80 1.84 -35.83
C GLN A 420 4.51 0.77 -34.98
N THR A 421 4.55 -0.47 -35.47
CA THR A 421 5.40 -1.54 -34.91
C THR A 421 6.87 -1.20 -35.18
N TYR A 422 7.70 -1.17 -34.13
CA TYR A 422 9.13 -0.88 -34.25
C TYR A 422 10.02 -2.04 -33.81
N ALA A 423 9.51 -3.01 -33.03
CA ALA A 423 10.28 -4.17 -32.57
C ALA A 423 9.41 -5.41 -32.37
N GLN A 424 10.04 -6.58 -32.29
CA GLN A 424 9.42 -7.86 -31.92
C GLN A 424 10.13 -8.51 -30.72
N ILE A 425 9.34 -9.14 -29.85
CA ILE A 425 9.80 -9.87 -28.66
C ILE A 425 9.18 -11.26 -28.64
N GLU A 426 9.97 -12.28 -28.32
CA GLU A 426 9.51 -13.63 -28.02
C GLU A 426 9.28 -13.77 -26.51
N SER A 427 8.02 -13.93 -26.10
CA SER A 427 7.63 -14.17 -24.71
C SER A 427 6.84 -15.46 -24.63
N MET A 428 7.30 -16.42 -23.82
CA MET A 428 6.60 -17.70 -23.62
C MET A 428 6.25 -18.40 -24.95
N LYS A 429 7.21 -18.41 -25.88
CA LYS A 429 7.12 -18.94 -27.26
C LYS A 429 6.12 -18.24 -28.19
N MET A 430 5.57 -17.09 -27.80
CA MET A 430 4.73 -16.24 -28.67
C MET A 430 5.50 -14.98 -29.08
N VAL A 431 5.37 -14.61 -30.36
CA VAL A 431 5.96 -13.36 -30.88
C VAL A 431 4.97 -12.22 -30.68
N PHE A 432 5.46 -11.10 -30.13
CA PHE A 432 4.69 -9.90 -29.87
C PHE A 432 5.28 -8.69 -30.58
N ASP A 433 4.43 -7.99 -31.33
CA ASP A 433 4.74 -6.70 -31.93
C ASP A 433 4.72 -5.60 -30.87
N VAL A 434 5.83 -4.87 -30.74
CA VAL A 434 5.93 -3.69 -29.89
C VAL A 434 5.72 -2.45 -30.74
N VAL A 435 4.65 -1.70 -30.43
CA VAL A 435 4.26 -0.46 -31.12
C VAL A 435 4.69 0.78 -30.36
N VAL A 436 4.98 1.85 -31.09
CA VAL A 436 5.16 3.20 -30.54
C VAL A 436 3.84 3.68 -29.96
N LYS A 437 3.80 4.03 -28.66
CA LYS A 437 2.54 4.35 -27.95
C LYS A 437 2.26 5.84 -27.76
N VAL A 438 3.30 6.65 -27.53
CA VAL A 438 3.13 7.99 -26.94
C VAL A 438 3.47 9.11 -27.92
N ALA A 439 4.63 9.04 -28.56
CA ALA A 439 5.16 10.11 -29.41
C ALA A 439 5.74 9.58 -30.73
N PRO A 440 5.65 10.34 -31.83
CA PRO A 440 6.50 10.11 -32.98
C PRO A 440 7.92 10.65 -32.70
N GLY A 441 8.94 10.09 -33.36
CA GLY A 441 10.33 10.52 -33.20
C GLY A 441 11.32 9.61 -33.92
N ARG A 442 12.62 9.93 -33.87
CA ARG A 442 13.66 9.06 -34.44
C ARG A 442 14.10 7.98 -33.46
N LEU A 443 14.12 6.73 -33.90
CA LEU A 443 14.41 5.58 -33.05
C LEU A 443 15.92 5.41 -32.80
N VAL A 444 16.33 5.57 -31.54
CA VAL A 444 17.68 5.28 -31.05
C VAL A 444 17.66 3.90 -30.37
N PRO A 445 18.27 2.86 -30.95
CA PRO A 445 18.25 1.50 -30.39
C PRO A 445 19.03 1.42 -29.08
N ILE A 446 18.58 0.57 -28.16
CA ILE A 446 19.28 0.26 -26.90
C ILE A 446 19.44 -1.25 -26.74
N SER A 447 18.36 -2.02 -26.86
CA SER A 447 18.40 -3.48 -26.85
C SER A 447 18.97 -4.06 -28.15
N LYS A 448 19.54 -5.27 -28.04
CA LYS A 448 20.10 -6.08 -29.12
C LYS A 448 19.35 -7.40 -29.24
N GLU A 449 19.44 -8.03 -30.42
CA GLU A 449 18.93 -9.38 -30.65
C GLU A 449 19.49 -10.35 -29.60
N GLY A 450 18.60 -11.08 -28.94
CA GLY A 450 18.95 -12.04 -27.89
C GLY A 450 18.96 -11.49 -26.46
N ASP A 451 18.82 -10.17 -26.25
CA ASP A 451 18.71 -9.60 -24.91
C ASP A 451 17.48 -10.16 -24.17
N LEU A 452 17.64 -10.45 -22.88
CA LEU A 452 16.52 -10.78 -21.99
C LEU A 452 15.90 -9.48 -21.47
N ILE A 453 14.60 -9.36 -21.67
CA ILE A 453 13.79 -8.17 -21.43
C ILE A 453 12.79 -8.48 -20.33
N CYS A 454 12.70 -7.61 -19.33
CA CYS A 454 11.62 -7.61 -18.34
C CYS A 454 10.57 -6.53 -18.68
N PRO A 455 9.31 -6.62 -18.21
CA PRO A 455 8.36 -5.53 -18.33
C PRO A 455 8.93 -4.25 -17.70
N GLY A 456 8.82 -3.11 -18.39
CA GLY A 456 9.44 -1.84 -17.98
C GLY A 456 10.84 -1.59 -18.56
N SER A 457 11.54 -2.63 -19.05
CA SER A 457 12.87 -2.50 -19.65
C SER A 457 12.87 -1.57 -20.86
N VAL A 458 13.88 -0.71 -20.96
CA VAL A 458 14.03 0.23 -22.08
C VAL A 458 14.55 -0.49 -23.31
N LEU A 459 13.73 -0.57 -24.35
CA LEU A 459 14.09 -1.17 -25.64
C LEU A 459 14.84 -0.16 -26.53
N SER A 460 14.37 1.08 -26.56
CA SER A 460 14.94 2.16 -27.37
C SER A 460 14.54 3.51 -26.79
N ARG A 461 15.12 4.59 -27.32
CA ARG A 461 14.68 5.97 -27.08
C ARG A 461 14.20 6.60 -28.38
N LEU A 462 13.40 7.65 -28.24
CA LEU A 462 13.00 8.53 -29.33
C LEU A 462 13.68 9.89 -29.17
N GLU A 463 14.38 10.33 -30.22
CA GLU A 463 14.64 11.76 -30.39
C GLU A 463 13.34 12.41 -30.88
N ILE A 464 12.71 13.17 -29.97
CA ILE A 464 11.44 13.87 -30.18
C ILE A 464 11.74 15.36 -30.35
N ASP A 465 11.17 15.99 -31.39
CA ASP A 465 11.27 17.43 -31.61
C ASP A 465 10.68 18.22 -30.44
N LYS A 466 11.31 19.35 -30.08
CA LYS A 466 10.93 20.11 -28.87
C LYS A 466 9.48 20.56 -28.86
N GLU A 467 8.95 20.99 -30.01
CA GLU A 467 7.55 21.41 -30.16
C GLU A 467 6.57 20.24 -29.91
N VAL A 468 6.93 19.03 -30.35
CA VAL A 468 6.15 17.81 -30.06
C VAL A 468 6.28 17.47 -28.57
N LYS A 469 7.47 17.62 -27.97
CA LYS A 469 7.67 17.38 -26.52
C LYS A 469 6.84 18.29 -25.62
N GLU A 470 6.51 19.50 -26.06
CA GLU A 470 5.61 20.43 -25.36
C GLU A 470 4.11 20.14 -25.62
N GLN A 471 3.78 19.45 -26.73
CA GLN A 471 2.40 19.07 -27.09
C GLN A 471 1.99 17.67 -26.58
N LEU A 472 2.94 16.83 -26.20
CA LEU A 472 2.68 15.51 -25.63
C LEU A 472 2.04 15.65 -24.26
N LYS A 473 0.72 15.44 -24.21
CA LYS A 473 -0.10 15.55 -23.00
C LYS A 473 0.50 14.79 -21.81
N THR A 474 1.08 15.53 -20.88
CA THR A 474 1.15 15.11 -19.47
C THR A 474 -0.25 14.78 -18.98
N SER A 475 -0.38 13.75 -18.13
CA SER A 475 -1.66 13.36 -17.54
C SER A 475 -2.39 14.55 -16.92
N GLU A 476 -3.66 14.73 -17.28
CA GLU A 476 -4.44 15.88 -16.82
C GLU A 476 -4.72 15.70 -15.32
N LYS A 477 -4.36 16.71 -14.52
CA LYS A 477 -4.54 16.68 -13.06
C LYS A 477 -6.03 16.70 -12.75
N PHE A 478 -6.50 15.78 -11.90
CA PHE A 478 -7.91 15.73 -11.52
C PHE A 478 -8.36 17.03 -10.84
N ASP A 479 -9.34 17.68 -11.44
CA ASP A 479 -9.99 18.92 -10.99
C ASP A 479 -11.45 18.69 -10.52
N GLY A 480 -11.99 17.49 -10.74
CA GLY A 480 -13.36 17.11 -10.43
C GLY A 480 -13.69 16.89 -8.94
N ARG A 481 -14.93 16.46 -8.69
CA ARG A 481 -15.44 16.16 -7.35
C ARG A 481 -15.53 14.64 -7.10
N MET A 482 -15.17 14.23 -5.88
CA MET A 482 -15.34 12.88 -5.35
C MET A 482 -16.61 12.84 -4.49
N ASP A 483 -17.78 12.66 -5.10
CA ASP A 483 -19.08 12.82 -4.41
C ASP A 483 -19.33 11.85 -3.24
N GLY A 484 -18.65 10.70 -3.22
CA GLY A 484 -18.69 9.75 -2.11
C GLY A 484 -17.77 10.08 -0.93
N TRP A 485 -16.88 11.06 -1.06
CA TRP A 485 -15.90 11.38 0.00
C TRP A 485 -16.52 12.19 1.12
N ARG A 486 -16.39 11.66 2.35
CA ARG A 486 -16.85 12.29 3.59
C ARG A 486 -15.82 12.00 4.68
N VAL A 487 -15.58 12.95 5.55
CA VAL A 487 -14.76 12.77 6.75
C VAL A 487 -15.69 12.45 7.92
N GLU A 488 -15.30 11.49 8.73
CA GLU A 488 -15.94 11.24 10.03
C GLU A 488 -15.70 12.42 10.96
N GLU A 489 -16.78 12.98 11.50
CA GLU A 489 -16.73 14.16 12.37
C GLU A 489 -16.06 13.82 13.69
N LYS A 490 -14.87 14.39 13.93
CA LYS A 490 -14.12 14.21 15.18
C LYS A 490 -14.49 15.31 16.17
N SER A 491 -14.62 14.91 17.43
CA SER A 491 -14.72 15.83 18.57
C SER A 491 -13.50 16.76 18.64
N ALA A 492 -13.64 17.88 19.36
CA ALA A 492 -12.52 18.78 19.60
C ALA A 492 -11.36 18.08 20.35
N ILE A 493 -11.69 17.21 21.31
CA ILE A 493 -10.73 16.49 22.15
C ILE A 493 -9.90 15.50 21.30
N GLU A 494 -10.52 14.77 20.37
CA GLU A 494 -9.77 13.89 19.45
C GLU A 494 -8.82 14.66 18.54
N LYS A 495 -9.24 15.83 18.03
CA LYS A 495 -8.37 16.72 17.22
C LYS A 495 -7.18 17.23 18.05
N ALA A 496 -7.41 17.65 19.30
CA ALA A 496 -6.35 18.08 20.20
C ALA A 496 -5.38 16.95 20.55
N LYS A 497 -5.89 15.73 20.82
CA LYS A 497 -5.07 14.54 21.05
C LYS A 497 -4.20 14.19 19.85
N LEU A 498 -4.76 14.22 18.63
CA LEU A 498 -4.02 14.00 17.39
C LEU A 498 -2.86 14.99 17.22
N ILE A 499 -3.07 16.29 17.53
CA ILE A 499 -1.99 17.30 17.53
C ILE A 499 -0.89 16.93 18.53
N LEU A 500 -1.24 16.51 19.75
CA LEU A 500 -0.23 16.15 20.76
C LEU A 500 0.56 14.89 20.40
N GLU A 501 -0.08 13.89 19.80
CA GLU A 501 0.58 12.67 19.33
C GLU A 501 1.38 12.88 18.03
N GLY A 502 1.23 14.02 17.35
CA GLY A 502 1.80 14.26 16.02
C GLY A 502 1.18 13.33 14.96
N ARG A 503 -0.14 13.14 15.01
CA ARG A 503 -0.90 12.23 14.14
C ARG A 503 -1.99 13.02 13.40
N GLY A 504 -2.40 12.51 12.24
CA GLY A 504 -3.40 13.15 11.39
C GLY A 504 -2.93 14.46 10.74
N CYS A 505 -3.88 15.31 10.35
CA CYS A 505 -3.60 16.63 9.80
C CYS A 505 -3.23 17.63 10.89
N MET A 506 -2.03 18.20 10.85
CA MET A 506 -1.59 19.21 11.84
C MET A 506 -2.16 20.62 11.60
N ASP A 507 -2.81 20.87 10.45
CA ASP A 507 -3.31 22.18 10.00
C ASP A 507 -4.66 22.59 10.63
N TYR A 508 -4.99 22.15 11.86
CA TYR A 508 -6.26 22.53 12.49
C TYR A 508 -6.27 24.01 12.90
N PRO A 509 -7.30 24.81 12.55
CA PRO A 509 -7.41 26.20 12.99
C PRO A 509 -7.65 26.24 14.51
N LEU A 510 -6.61 26.58 15.26
CA LEU A 510 -6.65 26.57 16.72
C LEU A 510 -7.68 27.55 17.29
N ASP A 511 -7.95 28.67 16.61
CA ASP A 511 -8.94 29.66 17.06
C ASP A 511 -10.40 29.18 16.92
N GLU A 512 -10.66 28.18 16.05
CA GLU A 512 -11.95 27.47 15.98
C GLU A 512 -11.98 26.25 16.91
N LEU A 513 -10.86 25.54 17.04
CA LEU A 513 -10.76 24.32 17.84
C LEU A 513 -10.86 24.58 19.35
N ILE A 514 -10.20 25.63 19.84
CA ILE A 514 -10.07 25.89 21.28
C ILE A 514 -11.43 26.17 21.94
N PRO A 515 -12.32 27.06 21.42
CA PRO A 515 -13.64 27.24 22.01
C PRO A 515 -14.46 25.94 22.06
N LEU A 516 -14.36 25.10 21.02
CA LEU A 516 -15.07 23.83 20.94
C LEU A 516 -14.62 22.82 22.01
N LEU A 517 -13.34 22.83 22.42
CA LEU A 517 -12.86 21.98 23.53
C LEU A 517 -13.59 22.26 24.85
N PHE A 518 -14.00 23.50 25.08
CA PHE A 518 -14.66 23.93 26.31
C PHE A 518 -16.19 23.89 26.23
N THR A 519 -16.79 23.90 25.03
CA THR A 519 -18.25 23.87 24.86
C THR A 519 -18.84 22.48 24.57
N ASP A 520 -18.08 21.61 23.90
CA ASP A 520 -18.60 20.34 23.37
C ASP A 520 -18.40 19.19 24.39
N HIS A 521 -19.45 18.85 25.13
CA HIS A 521 -19.46 17.84 26.22
C HIS A 521 -18.29 17.96 27.22
N PRO A 522 -18.18 19.07 27.98
CA PRO A 522 -17.02 19.32 28.84
C PRO A 522 -16.84 18.28 29.96
N GLN A 523 -15.71 17.58 29.92
CA GLN A 523 -15.14 16.91 31.08
C GLN A 523 -13.78 17.55 31.38
N GLU A 524 -13.71 18.31 32.47
CA GLU A 524 -12.48 18.93 33.01
C GLU A 524 -11.30 17.95 32.96
N HIS A 525 -11.52 16.72 33.44
CA HIS A 525 -10.56 15.63 33.47
C HIS A 525 -9.98 15.26 32.08
N GLN A 526 -10.74 15.36 30.99
CA GLN A 526 -10.24 15.06 29.64
C GLN A 526 -9.27 16.14 29.13
N ILE A 527 -9.49 17.41 29.49
CA ILE A 527 -8.54 18.50 29.15
C ILE A 527 -7.29 18.40 30.03
N LEU A 528 -7.46 18.05 31.30
CA LEU A 528 -6.34 17.79 32.22
C LEU A 528 -5.46 16.61 31.73
N GLN A 529 -6.06 15.54 31.19
CA GLN A 529 -5.32 14.45 30.53
C GLN A 529 -4.52 14.91 29.30
N LEU A 530 -4.98 15.91 28.53
CA LEU A 530 -4.21 16.47 27.41
C LEU A 530 -2.97 17.23 27.91
N LEU A 531 -3.10 17.99 29.01
CA LEU A 531 -1.97 18.69 29.64
C LEU A 531 -0.95 17.69 30.20
N ASP A 532 -1.40 16.64 30.89
CA ASP A 532 -0.53 15.59 31.44
C ASP A 532 0.23 14.82 30.33
N HIS A 533 -0.47 14.46 29.25
CA HIS A 533 0.15 13.83 28.09
C HIS A 533 1.22 14.72 27.41
N PHE A 534 1.05 16.05 27.43
CA PHE A 534 2.08 16.98 26.96
C PHE A 534 3.32 16.97 27.87
N ILE A 535 3.14 16.98 29.20
CA ILE A 535 4.25 16.87 30.17
C ILE A 535 5.05 15.57 29.93
N ASP A 536 4.35 14.44 29.92
CA ASP A 536 4.94 13.11 29.77
C ASP A 536 5.69 12.91 28.45
N THR A 537 5.32 13.64 27.39
CA THR A 537 6.00 13.55 26.09
C THR A 537 7.19 14.51 25.96
N GLU A 538 7.11 15.74 26.47
CA GLU A 538 8.14 16.76 26.24
C GLU A 538 9.21 16.86 27.33
N ARG A 539 8.99 16.37 28.57
CA ARG A 539 9.99 16.44 29.67
C ARG A 539 11.33 15.76 29.38
N HIS A 540 11.39 14.90 28.36
CA HIS A 540 12.58 14.12 27.99
C HIS A 540 13.46 14.81 26.94
N PHE A 541 12.99 15.92 26.34
CA PHE A 541 13.67 16.66 25.27
C PHE A 541 14.17 18.03 25.80
N ASP A 542 15.34 18.05 26.44
CA ASP A 542 15.98 19.31 26.85
C ASP A 542 16.77 19.90 25.66
N PRO A 543 16.51 21.15 25.22
CA PRO A 543 17.29 21.83 24.19
C PRO A 543 18.76 22.12 24.55
N HIS A 544 19.13 22.05 25.83
CA HIS A 544 20.49 22.34 26.29
C HIS A 544 21.40 21.11 26.23
N ASP A 545 20.82 19.93 26.42
CA ASP A 545 21.47 18.64 26.19
C ASP A 545 21.32 18.28 24.69
N GLY A 546 22.28 17.57 24.11
CA GLY A 546 22.21 17.21 22.70
C GLY A 546 20.98 16.34 22.38
N PHE A 547 20.45 16.43 21.15
CA PHE A 547 19.35 15.56 20.70
C PHE A 547 19.66 14.07 20.98
N ASP A 548 20.91 13.67 20.76
CA ASP A 548 21.41 12.33 21.04
C ASP A 548 21.33 11.95 22.54
N GLU A 549 21.61 12.88 23.45
CA GLU A 549 21.53 12.66 24.90
C GLU A 549 20.07 12.53 25.36
N SER A 550 19.16 13.32 24.78
CA SER A 550 17.72 13.17 24.99
C SER A 550 17.17 11.84 24.46
N VAL A 551 17.63 11.36 23.30
CA VAL A 551 17.27 10.04 22.78
C VAL A 551 17.86 8.90 23.66
N GLN A 552 19.09 9.03 24.15
CA GLN A 552 19.67 8.08 25.10
C GLN A 552 18.91 8.03 26.43
N ARG A 553 18.48 9.18 26.97
CA ARG A 553 17.59 9.22 28.15
C ARG A 553 16.29 8.47 27.87
N LEU A 554 15.63 8.70 26.73
CA LEU A 554 14.42 7.95 26.35
C LEU A 554 14.65 6.43 26.30
N GLN A 555 15.80 5.98 25.81
CA GLN A 555 16.18 4.56 25.82
C GLN A 555 16.35 3.96 27.23
N THR A 556 16.61 4.77 28.27
CA THR A 556 16.63 4.27 29.66
C THR A 556 15.25 4.11 30.29
N PHE A 557 14.25 4.88 29.83
CA PHE A 557 12.89 4.84 30.39
C PHE A 557 11.92 3.96 29.59
N LEU A 558 12.13 3.82 28.29
CA LEU A 558 11.25 3.06 27.38
C LEU A 558 11.95 1.80 26.87
N THR A 559 11.32 0.64 27.09
CA THR A 559 11.85 -0.67 26.67
C THR A 559 11.52 -1.03 25.23
N HIS A 560 10.50 -0.40 24.64
CA HIS A 560 10.02 -0.70 23.29
C HIS A 560 10.49 0.38 22.31
N SER A 561 11.27 -0.02 21.31
CA SER A 561 11.84 0.89 20.31
C SER A 561 10.77 1.65 19.51
N GLU A 562 9.66 1.01 19.13
CA GLU A 562 8.48 1.67 18.54
C GLU A 562 7.99 2.87 19.37
N GLN A 563 7.90 2.71 20.70
CA GLN A 563 7.46 3.77 21.60
C GLN A 563 8.43 4.96 21.64
N ILE A 564 9.73 4.72 21.50
CA ILE A 564 10.76 5.76 21.44
C ILE A 564 10.65 6.55 20.14
N VAL A 565 10.53 5.86 19.00
CA VAL A 565 10.37 6.49 17.68
C VAL A 565 9.09 7.34 17.63
N ASP A 566 8.01 6.86 18.26
CA ASP A 566 6.76 7.62 18.41
C ASP A 566 6.94 8.92 19.21
N ARG A 567 7.73 8.93 20.31
CA ARG A 567 8.04 10.17 21.06
C ARG A 567 8.92 11.12 20.25
N ILE A 568 9.93 10.59 19.55
CA ILE A 568 10.80 11.39 18.67
C ILE A 568 9.97 12.08 17.58
N HIS A 569 9.06 11.36 16.92
CA HIS A 569 8.16 11.95 15.93
C HIS A 569 7.27 13.04 16.55
N SER A 570 6.65 12.79 17.70
CA SER A 570 5.80 13.76 18.39
C SER A 570 6.53 15.07 18.72
N ASN A 571 7.78 14.99 19.18
CA ASN A 571 8.61 16.17 19.49
C ASN A 571 8.95 17.02 18.25
N THR A 572 9.01 16.44 17.03
CA THR A 572 9.20 17.25 15.80
C THR A 572 8.09 18.31 15.61
N HIS A 573 6.92 18.10 16.21
CA HIS A 573 5.77 19.00 16.18
C HIS A 573 5.62 19.89 17.44
N VAL A 574 6.64 19.98 18.31
CA VAL A 574 6.59 20.71 19.60
C VAL A 574 6.10 22.16 19.48
N LYS A 575 6.35 22.85 18.36
CA LYS A 575 5.84 24.21 18.10
C LYS A 575 4.31 24.26 18.05
N THR A 576 3.69 23.36 17.29
CA THR A 576 2.22 23.26 17.18
C THR A 576 1.60 22.77 18.48
N LYS A 577 2.24 21.79 19.15
CA LYS A 577 1.83 21.31 20.48
C LYS A 577 1.83 22.44 21.51
N SER A 578 2.92 23.20 21.60
CA SER A 578 3.05 24.33 22.54
C SER A 578 2.02 25.43 22.25
N ALA A 579 1.71 25.72 20.98
CA ALA A 579 0.69 26.70 20.62
C ALA A 579 -0.75 26.25 20.99
N LEU A 580 -1.02 24.94 20.94
CA LEU A 580 -2.27 24.35 21.45
C LEU A 580 -2.34 24.46 22.98
N ILE A 581 -1.31 23.99 23.69
CA ILE A 581 -1.28 24.02 25.17
C ILE A 581 -1.36 25.44 25.71
N SER A 582 -0.63 26.40 25.12
CA SER A 582 -0.67 27.80 25.54
C SER A 582 -2.08 28.39 25.46
N ARG A 583 -2.82 28.16 24.36
CA ARG A 583 -4.22 28.59 24.23
C ARG A 583 -5.18 27.84 25.17
N ILE A 584 -4.92 26.57 25.50
CA ILE A 584 -5.73 25.83 26.49
C ILE A 584 -5.54 26.45 27.88
N LEU A 585 -4.30 26.74 28.27
CA LEU A 585 -3.96 27.36 29.55
C LEU A 585 -4.63 28.74 29.72
N ASP A 586 -4.58 29.59 28.69
CA ASP A 586 -5.20 30.93 28.70
C ASP A 586 -6.71 30.91 28.96
N GLN A 587 -7.43 29.88 28.46
CA GLN A 587 -8.88 29.78 28.60
C GLN A 587 -9.33 28.91 29.78
N PHE A 588 -8.46 28.08 30.36
CA PHE A 588 -8.88 27.06 31.32
C PHE A 588 -9.62 27.64 32.54
N LEU A 589 -9.10 28.70 33.16
CA LEU A 589 -9.72 29.35 34.32
C LEU A 589 -11.04 30.06 34.00
N GLN A 590 -11.25 30.49 32.75
CA GLN A 590 -12.51 31.12 32.33
C GLN A 590 -13.67 30.12 32.38
N TYR A 591 -13.41 28.84 32.06
CA TYR A 591 -14.42 27.78 32.02
C TYR A 591 -14.47 26.94 33.31
N PHE A 592 -13.33 26.70 33.96
CA PHE A 592 -13.22 25.87 35.18
C PHE A 592 -12.59 26.60 36.38
N PRO A 593 -13.20 27.70 36.89
CA PRO A 593 -12.62 28.56 37.93
C PRO A 593 -12.50 27.93 39.33
N ASN A 594 -12.96 26.69 39.53
CA ASN A 594 -12.88 25.97 40.82
C ASN A 594 -12.26 24.56 40.69
N SER A 595 -11.42 24.32 39.67
CA SER A 595 -10.76 23.02 39.48
C SER A 595 -9.89 22.64 40.69
N GLU A 596 -10.08 21.43 41.25
CA GLU A 596 -9.23 20.90 42.33
C GLU A 596 -7.92 20.26 41.79
N GLU A 597 -7.91 19.76 40.54
CA GLU A 597 -6.79 19.01 39.95
C GLU A 597 -5.82 19.90 39.13
N PHE A 598 -6.28 21.02 38.57
CA PHE A 598 -5.48 21.90 37.71
C PHE A 598 -4.21 22.48 38.37
N PRO A 599 -4.19 22.92 39.65
CA PRO A 599 -2.98 23.43 40.29
C PRO A 599 -1.82 22.41 40.32
N SER A 600 -2.13 21.12 40.56
CA SER A 600 -1.14 20.04 40.58
C SER A 600 -0.49 19.85 39.20
N ILE A 601 -1.29 19.93 38.14
CA ILE A 601 -0.83 19.83 36.75
C ILE A 601 -0.03 21.06 36.33
N LEU A 602 -0.43 22.27 36.73
CA LEU A 602 0.37 23.48 36.50
C LEU A 602 1.73 23.42 37.22
N HIS A 603 1.77 22.88 38.44
CA HIS A 603 3.02 22.69 39.18
C HIS A 603 3.97 21.70 38.47
N ARG A 604 3.42 20.63 37.91
CA ARG A 604 4.17 19.69 37.05
C ARG A 604 4.63 20.33 35.73
N LEU A 605 3.78 21.11 35.04
CA LEU A 605 4.18 21.89 33.86
C LEU A 605 5.33 22.85 34.18
N PHE A 606 5.28 23.52 35.34
CA PHE A 606 6.35 24.43 35.77
C PHE A 606 7.67 23.69 36.02
N ILE A 607 7.65 22.60 36.80
CA ILE A 607 8.86 21.85 37.20
C ILE A 607 9.41 20.99 36.05
N GLU A 608 8.60 20.09 35.48
CA GLU A 608 9.07 19.08 34.52
C GLU A 608 9.43 19.67 33.16
N LEU A 609 8.86 20.83 32.78
CA LEU A 609 9.18 21.51 31.51
C LEU A 609 10.04 22.77 31.66
N LYS A 610 10.64 23.00 32.84
CA LYS A 610 11.43 24.20 33.17
C LYS A 610 12.56 24.48 32.16
N GLN A 611 13.22 23.43 31.69
CA GLN A 611 14.32 23.52 30.72
C GLN A 611 13.84 23.23 29.28
N THR A 612 12.82 22.39 29.11
CA THR A 612 12.36 21.90 27.80
C THR A 612 11.43 22.87 27.07
N SER A 613 10.54 23.56 27.81
CA SER A 613 9.59 24.53 27.25
C SER A 613 9.40 25.70 28.22
N THR A 614 10.40 26.58 28.23
CA THR A 614 10.49 27.76 29.13
C THR A 614 9.24 28.64 29.10
N ARG A 615 8.65 28.84 27.92
CA ARG A 615 7.41 29.64 27.74
C ARG A 615 6.19 29.00 28.41
N ILE A 616 5.99 27.69 28.26
CA ILE A 616 4.85 26.99 28.87
C ILE A 616 5.05 26.85 30.38
N SER A 617 6.28 26.58 30.83
CA SER A 617 6.64 26.59 32.25
C SER A 617 6.37 27.95 32.90
N HIS A 618 6.71 29.05 32.22
CA HIS A 618 6.43 30.42 32.68
C HIS A 618 4.93 30.72 32.77
N GLN A 619 4.18 30.42 31.71
CA GLN A 619 2.73 30.63 31.66
C GLN A 619 2.02 29.83 32.77
N ALA A 620 2.46 28.59 33.04
CA ALA A 620 1.93 27.79 34.14
C ALA A 620 2.21 28.41 35.53
N ALA A 621 3.37 29.04 35.72
CA ALA A 621 3.71 29.75 36.95
C ALA A 621 2.89 31.05 37.13
N GLU A 622 2.64 31.80 36.05
CA GLU A 622 1.79 33.00 36.09
C GLU A 622 0.34 32.64 36.48
N ILE A 623 -0.21 31.56 35.92
CA ILE A 623 -1.56 31.07 36.25
C ILE A 623 -1.63 30.53 37.69
N LEU A 624 -0.61 29.80 38.17
CA LEU A 624 -0.53 29.40 39.59
C LEU A 624 -0.53 30.60 40.53
N PHE A 625 0.16 31.67 40.16
CA PHE A 625 0.20 32.90 40.94
C PHE A 625 -1.16 33.60 40.97
N GLU A 626 -1.87 33.67 39.84
CA GLU A 626 -3.24 34.22 39.78
C GLU A 626 -4.22 33.41 40.66
N ILE A 627 -4.12 32.08 40.65
CA ILE A 627 -4.92 31.21 41.54
C ILE A 627 -4.61 31.53 43.01
N ALA A 628 -3.32 31.71 43.35
CA ALA A 628 -2.88 32.04 44.70
C ALA A 628 -3.33 33.44 45.17
N GLU A 629 -3.29 34.47 44.31
CA GLU A 629 -3.77 35.82 44.65
C GLU A 629 -5.28 35.85 44.95
N ASN A 630 -6.07 35.03 44.25
CA ASN A 630 -7.51 34.91 44.45
C ASN A 630 -7.89 34.16 45.75
N CYS A 631 -6.95 33.47 46.41
CA CYS A 631 -7.15 32.86 47.72
C CYS A 631 -7.13 33.93 48.83
N LYS A 632 -8.27 34.16 49.50
CA LYS A 632 -8.33 35.09 50.65
C LYS A 632 -7.52 34.59 51.85
N PHE A 633 -6.31 35.11 52.02
CA PHE A 633 -5.46 34.92 53.19
C PHE A 633 -6.02 35.69 54.41
N SER A 634 -6.22 34.99 55.53
CA SER A 634 -6.55 35.63 56.81
C SER A 634 -5.28 36.15 57.49
N LYS A 635 -5.06 37.48 57.48
CA LYS A 635 -3.85 38.11 58.05
C LYS A 635 -3.66 37.92 59.57
N GLU A 636 -4.64 37.38 60.31
CA GLU A 636 -4.58 37.34 61.78
C GLU A 636 -3.90 36.09 62.38
N LYS A 637 -3.56 35.05 61.60
CA LYS A 637 -3.00 33.78 62.14
C LYS A 637 -1.85 33.13 61.36
N SER A 638 -1.32 33.76 60.32
CA SER A 638 -0.20 33.19 59.55
C SER A 638 1.15 33.50 60.18
N ARG A 639 1.85 32.49 60.71
CA ARG A 639 3.24 32.62 61.19
C ARG A 639 4.04 31.33 60.96
N ILE A 640 4.98 31.35 60.02
CA ILE A 640 5.86 30.21 59.74
C ILE A 640 6.87 30.10 60.89
N THR A 641 6.95 28.93 61.53
CA THR A 641 7.86 28.69 62.66
C THR A 641 8.69 27.43 62.41
N VAL A 642 10.01 27.57 62.26
CA VAL A 642 10.90 26.45 61.99
C VAL A 642 11.35 25.79 63.31
N LYS A 643 11.07 24.49 63.47
CA LYS A 643 11.69 23.65 64.51
C LYS A 643 11.95 22.24 63.96
N ASN A 644 13.15 21.70 64.24
CA ASN A 644 13.54 20.32 63.99
C ASN A 644 13.26 19.81 62.55
N LEU A 645 13.67 20.59 61.54
CA LEU A 645 13.68 20.19 60.12
C LEU A 645 12.33 19.80 59.50
N ASN A 646 11.21 20.02 60.20
CA ASN A 646 9.86 19.87 59.64
C ASN A 646 9.21 21.24 59.44
N PHE A 647 8.61 21.44 58.27
CA PHE A 647 7.72 22.56 58.01
C PHE A 647 6.35 22.26 58.63
N ALA A 648 5.83 23.21 59.41
CA ALA A 648 4.48 23.13 59.98
C ALA A 648 3.75 24.46 59.75
N ALA A 649 2.92 24.51 58.70
CA ALA A 649 1.99 25.60 58.50
C ALA A 649 0.92 25.57 59.62
N SER A 650 1.01 26.52 60.54
CA SER A 650 0.04 26.73 61.62
C SER A 650 -1.26 27.35 61.08
N ALA A 651 -2.05 26.53 60.38
CA ALA A 651 -3.44 26.79 60.01
C ALA A 651 -3.72 28.16 59.37
N MET A 652 -3.31 28.34 58.10
CA MET A 652 -3.99 29.29 57.23
C MET A 652 -5.48 28.91 57.14
N GLN A 653 -6.37 29.75 57.69
CA GLN A 653 -7.82 29.59 57.51
C GLN A 653 -8.28 30.40 56.30
N PHE A 654 -8.47 29.70 55.18
CA PHE A 654 -9.02 30.23 53.95
C PHE A 654 -10.53 30.47 54.08
N SER A 655 -11.04 31.59 53.55
CA SER A 655 -12.45 31.97 53.74
C SER A 655 -13.46 31.24 52.82
N LYS A 656 -13.06 30.13 52.19
CA LYS A 656 -13.89 29.21 51.37
C LYS A 656 -13.34 27.78 51.50
N LYS A 657 -14.17 26.78 51.18
CA LYS A 657 -13.86 25.34 51.27
C LYS A 657 -12.83 24.87 50.20
N ALA A 658 -11.57 25.31 50.30
CA ALA A 658 -10.45 24.63 49.64
C ALA A 658 -9.85 23.58 50.59
N LYS A 659 -9.45 22.41 50.06
CA LYS A 659 -8.81 21.35 50.87
C LYS A 659 -7.31 21.60 51.03
N ARG A 660 -6.76 21.07 52.12
CA ARG A 660 -5.38 21.24 52.60
C ARG A 660 -4.28 20.90 51.57
N THR A 661 -4.54 19.98 50.64
CA THR A 661 -3.58 19.51 49.62
C THR A 661 -3.25 20.56 48.56
N VAL A 662 -4.25 21.29 48.05
CA VAL A 662 -4.03 22.37 47.04
C VAL A 662 -3.13 23.48 47.60
N ILE A 663 -3.19 23.69 48.92
CA ILE A 663 -2.41 24.69 49.64
C ILE A 663 -0.94 24.27 49.76
N GLU A 664 -0.67 22.99 50.03
CA GLU A 664 0.69 22.44 50.12
C GLU A 664 1.40 22.45 48.75
N GLU A 665 0.67 22.28 47.63
CA GLU A 665 1.22 22.41 46.27
C GLU A 665 1.53 23.86 45.89
N ILE A 666 0.65 24.81 46.24
CA ILE A 666 0.88 26.25 46.03
C ILE A 666 2.08 26.73 46.86
N ASP A 667 2.19 26.32 48.13
CA ASP A 667 3.33 26.64 49.00
C ASP A 667 4.65 26.12 48.40
N MET A 668 4.67 24.89 47.85
CA MET A 668 5.85 24.31 47.19
C MET A 668 6.22 24.99 45.87
N ALA A 669 5.23 25.42 45.08
CA ALA A 669 5.46 26.21 43.87
C ALA A 669 6.08 27.57 44.19
N LEU A 670 5.54 28.28 45.18
CA LEU A 670 6.03 29.59 45.63
C LEU A 670 7.43 29.50 46.27
N LEU A 671 7.72 28.46 47.06
CA LEU A 671 9.06 28.18 47.59
C LEU A 671 10.07 27.91 46.46
N SER A 672 9.71 27.09 45.48
CA SER A 672 10.56 26.78 44.32
C SER A 672 10.82 28.02 43.45
N PHE A 673 9.86 28.95 43.40
CA PHE A 673 9.98 30.23 42.72
C PHE A 673 10.87 31.22 43.51
N ALA A 674 10.71 31.33 44.82
CA ALA A 674 11.53 32.20 45.68
C ALA A 674 13.02 31.87 45.56
N CYS A 675 13.38 30.58 45.56
CA CYS A 675 14.74 30.09 45.32
C CYS A 675 15.32 30.44 43.92
N TYR A 676 14.48 30.82 42.95
CA TYR A 676 14.88 31.20 41.60
C TYR A 676 15.02 32.72 41.40
N SER A 677 14.64 33.54 42.40
CA SER A 677 14.61 35.01 42.33
C SER A 677 15.99 35.68 42.16
N GLY A 678 17.09 34.95 42.37
CA GLY A 678 18.43 35.37 41.95
C GLY A 678 19.07 36.47 42.79
N ALA A 679 18.58 36.71 44.01
CA ALA A 679 19.40 37.34 45.05
C ALA A 679 20.29 36.26 45.67
N GLU A 680 21.61 36.34 45.47
CA GLU A 680 22.56 35.48 46.18
C GLU A 680 22.44 35.69 47.69
N PRO A 681 22.46 34.61 48.47
CA PRO A 681 23.61 34.48 49.38
C PRO A 681 24.44 33.22 49.12
N ALA A 682 25.73 33.33 49.42
CA ALA A 682 26.71 32.27 49.15
C ALA A 682 26.43 31.01 49.99
N VAL A 683 26.06 29.92 49.30
CA VAL A 683 25.80 28.60 49.88
C VAL A 683 27.12 27.92 50.27
N LYS A 684 27.41 27.79 51.57
CA LYS A 684 28.56 27.00 52.05
C LYS A 684 28.15 25.59 52.44
N PHE A 685 28.82 24.60 51.84
CA PHE A 685 28.70 23.19 52.19
C PHE A 685 29.80 22.81 53.18
N VAL A 686 29.42 22.35 54.38
CA VAL A 686 30.36 21.78 55.36
C VAL A 686 29.81 20.45 55.86
N ALA A 687 30.39 19.36 55.36
CA ALA A 687 30.30 17.94 55.76
C ALA A 687 28.91 17.29 55.99
N ASN A 688 27.97 17.95 56.69
CA ASN A 688 26.60 17.51 56.94
C ASN A 688 25.59 18.69 57.06
N ARG A 689 25.94 19.92 56.64
CA ARG A 689 25.00 21.05 56.57
C ARG A 689 25.28 22.01 55.41
N VAL A 690 24.23 22.72 55.02
CA VAL A 690 24.26 23.90 54.16
C VAL A 690 23.94 25.12 55.02
N GLU A 691 24.76 26.16 54.95
CA GLU A 691 24.50 27.46 55.57
C GLU A 691 24.32 28.53 54.49
N ILE A 692 23.33 29.40 54.69
CA ILE A 692 22.97 30.55 53.85
C ILE A 692 22.99 31.78 54.76
N GLU A 693 23.83 32.77 54.47
CA GLU A 693 23.92 33.99 55.29
C GLU A 693 22.87 35.05 54.87
N THR A 694 22.06 35.47 55.85
CA THR A 694 21.23 36.69 55.86
C THR A 694 20.16 36.88 54.78
N ILE A 695 18.91 36.62 55.13
CA ILE A 695 17.90 37.69 55.30
C ILE A 695 17.12 37.40 56.61
N ASP A 696 17.20 38.32 57.59
CA ASP A 696 16.22 38.40 58.67
C ASP A 696 15.09 39.33 58.20
N GLY A 697 13.93 38.78 57.84
CA GLY A 697 12.77 39.55 57.42
C GLY A 697 11.64 38.72 56.81
N ASP A 698 10.39 39.03 57.18
CA ASP A 698 9.18 38.53 56.51
C ASP A 698 8.98 39.23 55.15
N PHE A 699 8.38 38.56 54.16
CA PHE A 699 8.12 39.10 52.81
C PHE A 699 6.63 39.02 52.41
N GLU A 700 6.12 39.98 51.62
CA GLU A 700 4.71 40.01 51.15
C GLU A 700 4.55 39.52 49.70
N VAL A 701 3.39 38.90 49.39
CA VAL A 701 3.07 38.33 48.06
C VAL A 701 3.16 39.34 46.91
N LEU A 702 2.91 40.63 47.19
CA LEU A 702 3.03 41.73 46.23
C LEU A 702 4.46 41.94 45.70
N GLU A 703 5.49 41.61 46.48
CA GLU A 703 6.89 41.77 46.09
C GLU A 703 7.31 40.69 45.07
N ALA A 704 6.75 39.48 45.19
CA ALA A 704 6.93 38.42 44.21
C ALA A 704 6.31 38.77 42.84
N ARG A 705 5.17 39.46 42.84
CA ARG A 705 4.49 39.93 41.62
C ARG A 705 5.35 40.89 40.80
N GLU A 706 6.02 41.85 41.44
CA GLU A 706 6.94 42.76 40.75
C GLU A 706 8.18 42.04 40.19
N ALA A 707 8.66 41.00 40.87
CA ALA A 707 9.78 40.18 40.40
C ALA A 707 9.41 39.33 39.17
N ILE A 708 8.20 38.76 39.15
CA ILE A 708 7.64 38.05 37.98
C ILE A 708 7.50 39.03 36.80
N LEU A 709 6.77 40.14 36.97
CA LEU A 709 6.52 41.11 35.89
C LEU A 709 7.82 41.66 35.28
N LYS A 710 8.82 42.02 36.10
CA LYS A 710 10.16 42.40 35.61
C LYS A 710 10.88 41.29 34.84
N ARG A 711 10.59 40.02 35.12
CA ARG A 711 11.14 38.88 34.37
C ARG A 711 10.37 38.66 33.06
N THR A 712 9.05 38.75 33.07
CA THR A 712 8.21 38.69 31.86
C THR A 712 8.60 39.81 30.88
N GLU A 713 8.70 41.05 31.35
CA GLU A 713 9.18 42.20 30.55
C GLU A 713 10.57 41.95 29.96
N ARG A 714 11.52 41.45 30.77
CA ARG A 714 12.88 41.12 30.29
C ARG A 714 12.93 39.97 29.29
N LEU A 715 12.02 39.01 29.37
CA LEU A 715 11.93 37.89 28.42
C LEU A 715 11.26 38.33 27.10
N VAL A 716 10.21 39.15 27.17
CA VAL A 716 9.59 39.78 25.99
C VAL A 716 10.58 40.74 25.29
N GLU A 717 11.35 41.53 26.04
CA GLU A 717 12.48 42.31 25.50
C GLU A 717 13.60 41.43 24.91
N ALA A 718 13.73 40.17 25.31
CA ALA A 718 14.70 39.23 24.77
C ALA A 718 14.21 38.58 23.46
N GLU A 719 12.91 38.27 23.33
CA GLU A 719 12.31 37.81 22.07
C GLU A 719 12.44 38.89 20.95
N VAL A 720 12.38 40.18 21.30
CA VAL A 720 12.67 41.29 20.37
C VAL A 720 14.16 41.36 19.95
N LYS A 721 15.08 40.72 20.69
CA LYS A 721 16.53 40.80 20.44
C LYS A 721 17.09 39.71 19.52
N GLU A 722 16.36 38.62 19.22
CA GLU A 722 16.84 37.62 18.25
C GLU A 722 16.81 38.12 16.80
N ILE A 723 15.90 39.04 16.44
CA ILE A 723 15.89 39.67 15.11
C ILE A 723 17.08 40.66 14.95
N ASN A 724 17.56 41.28 16.04
CA ASN A 724 18.65 42.26 15.99
C ASN A 724 20.06 41.65 15.92
N ARG A 725 20.26 40.41 16.37
CA ARG A 725 21.59 39.75 16.30
C ARG A 725 22.06 39.48 14.88
N SER A 726 21.15 39.30 13.92
CA SER A 726 21.50 39.15 12.50
C SER A 726 21.86 40.48 11.84
N ILE A 727 21.22 41.58 12.23
CA ILE A 727 21.49 42.92 11.68
C ILE A 727 22.78 43.51 12.25
N LEU A 728 23.05 43.32 13.55
CA LEU A 728 24.31 43.79 14.17
C LEU A 728 25.55 43.04 13.66
N ARG A 729 25.40 41.80 13.16
CA ARG A 729 26.51 41.07 12.53
C ARG A 729 26.88 41.65 11.15
N ILE A 730 25.92 42.23 10.43
CA ILE A 730 26.14 42.96 9.17
C ILE A 730 26.79 44.33 9.44
N PHE A 731 26.42 45.01 10.53
CA PHE A 731 27.12 46.25 10.95
C PHE A 731 28.56 46.01 11.44
N ALA A 732 28.87 44.81 11.97
CA ALA A 732 30.22 44.44 12.38
C ALA A 732 31.22 44.31 11.21
N GLU A 733 30.74 44.18 9.97
CA GLU A 733 31.60 44.14 8.77
C GLU A 733 31.76 45.51 8.09
N PHE A 734 30.95 46.53 8.45
CA PHE A 734 30.94 47.83 7.77
C PHE A 734 31.77 48.93 8.46
N PHE A 735 32.16 48.75 9.73
CA PHE A 735 33.02 49.69 10.47
C PHE A 735 34.39 49.10 10.84
N ALA A 736 35.00 48.40 9.89
CA ALA A 736 36.43 48.16 9.90
C ALA A 736 37.20 49.47 9.62
N GLY A 737 37.56 50.23 10.66
CA GLY A 737 38.46 51.37 10.50
C GLY A 737 38.49 52.43 11.62
N SER A 738 39.22 52.16 12.71
CA SER A 738 40.12 53.15 13.34
C SER A 738 40.90 52.54 14.52
N GLU A 739 42.19 52.33 14.29
CA GLU A 739 43.36 52.38 15.19
C GLU A 739 43.24 52.25 16.73
N ASN A 740 44.19 51.46 17.27
CA ASN A 740 44.83 51.58 18.59
C ASN A 740 44.00 51.32 19.87
N ASN A 741 44.05 50.08 20.36
CA ASN A 741 44.73 49.81 21.63
C ASN A 741 45.14 48.33 21.81
N THR A 742 46.31 48.11 22.42
CA THR A 742 47.01 46.81 22.45
C THR A 742 46.51 45.84 23.52
N ILE A 743 46.26 44.58 23.14
CA ILE A 743 46.14 43.42 24.05
C ILE A 743 47.47 42.66 24.05
N LYS A 744 48.07 42.41 25.23
CA LYS A 744 49.27 41.55 25.39
C LYS A 744 48.89 40.23 26.05
N PHE A 745 49.24 39.12 25.40
CA PHE A 745 49.23 37.77 25.99
C PHE A 745 50.63 37.39 26.51
N SER A 746 50.70 36.70 27.65
CA SER A 746 51.91 36.01 28.12
C SER A 746 51.59 34.62 28.70
N ARG A 747 52.25 33.60 28.15
CA ARG A 747 52.16 32.12 28.36
C ARG A 747 52.75 31.65 29.73
N PRO A 748 52.89 30.33 30.07
CA PRO A 748 52.47 29.07 29.41
C PRO A 748 51.80 27.99 30.32
N TRP A 749 51.43 26.85 29.70
CA TRP A 749 50.92 25.60 30.31
C TRP A 749 51.92 24.78 31.17
N LYS A 750 51.37 23.97 32.09
CA LYS A 750 51.88 22.66 32.60
C LYS A 750 50.65 21.78 32.98
N THR A 751 50.36 20.68 32.28
CA THR A 751 50.72 19.26 32.59
C THR A 751 50.36 18.79 34.01
N CYS A 752 49.64 17.69 34.29
CA CYS A 752 48.90 16.66 33.50
C CYS A 752 47.79 16.09 34.47
N SER A 753 47.02 15.01 34.25
CA SER A 753 47.03 13.85 33.33
C SER A 753 45.63 13.20 33.22
N LEU A 754 45.36 12.45 32.13
CA LEU A 754 44.30 11.43 32.05
C LEU A 754 44.91 10.02 32.00
N PRO A 755 44.25 8.97 32.54
CA PRO A 755 44.50 7.57 32.19
C PRO A 755 43.82 7.19 30.87
N SER A 756 44.45 6.33 30.08
CA SER A 756 44.04 5.95 28.73
C SER A 756 43.61 4.48 28.60
N ALA A 757 42.41 4.25 28.07
CA ALA A 757 41.96 3.03 27.37
C ALA A 757 40.71 3.41 26.54
N LEU A 758 40.49 3.00 25.29
CA LEU A 758 41.17 1.97 24.49
C LEU A 758 41.26 2.40 23.00
N LEU A 759 42.04 1.64 22.24
CA LEU A 759 42.06 1.57 20.77
C LEU A 759 40.75 1.00 20.20
#